data_AF-A0A5C6FQJ2-F1
#
_entry.id   AF-A0A5C6FQJ2-F1
#
_cell.length_a   1.000
_cell.length_b   1.000
_cell.length_c   1.000
_cell.angle_alpha   90.00
_cell.angle_beta   90.00
_cell.angle_gamma   90.00
#
_symmetry.space_group_name_H-M   'P 1'
#
loop_
_entity.id
_entity.type
_entity.pdbx_description
1 polymer ?
#
loop_
_entity_poly.entity_id
_entity_poly.type
_entity_poly.pdbx_seq_one_letter_code
_entity_poly.pdbx_strand_id
1 'polypeptide(L)'
;MRIPSQLDQDGLYPMPGRRFAASGGRPGGGQSWRKVIRLAIALALVLVVMGRAADPKYYRVFFPESPQKVAFAASEQPAIRPDSPQQSPSGNAVDEAIAGHGDAAEAPMAKPELLDSGSDPVAETEPSSRESLKGAGNVSDEELAQMLERVVDGATWRGEDNEAFRTLRAIADRASPEDAAEIGVLPLLQQPDLYRGSKVRIRGKAVRCDVVEDYFQIWIKPADGTNRPALAIVNHVPGSLRKLSGGTYTNGPELEVIGRFIKRLAYRSGKGADVVPVVIGRIDQIERSAVPDALSASNASTPISAGTWIWFAAASAAGVLLAAGIFWHSQRQSRRIREQRQSGRDSNLHLSVWVLFWCLVASGENVLADSALELISGFDSARMENVFPVDGEAVGELAKLVYRLDRLDPTSLASRANAASLDQELGLGDVSAFRGNVDQIQSITIPADLRSYLEFPKLYQLIIRPTESPKEAWAVISSAVPPDLQTGDVVWGVGVSVLGTAVDDMVVPIRCALATGGLSWQPQEIRSVGWRLLADQGFDLGLLDDIRRANRKPLRAEDQRSFYAMMDASRYVTGDTPTPKRVPIVDLLTQPERLAGDYVRIDAELVRVTRVQVAAARQAIGEVSTASYYQLDAMGNVGDVEIQIEAPDGGGPPLRLKNRFPVSIVVNELPDFLKVAMAGDPVTAAVRQPVVVDGFYYRLWSYESDLSQRAQGSSNQLSPLIIATSIDSRLVPEGDPIGVGRIGWLVTGAILLGAVAIIVWNMMNRRRDRVAGLSRPEPEFDLNRLNPED
;
A
#
# COMPACT_ATOMS: atom_id res chain seq x y z
N MET A 1 8.67 39.23 -50.39
CA MET A 1 9.55 38.44 -51.27
C MET A 1 8.83 37.17 -51.67
N ARG A 2 8.46 37.07 -52.95
CA ARG A 2 7.82 35.92 -53.60
C ARG A 2 8.92 35.12 -54.29
N ILE A 3 8.92 33.80 -54.10
CA ILE A 3 9.75 32.86 -54.86
C ILE A 3 8.79 31.92 -55.61
N PRO A 4 9.09 31.60 -56.88
CA PRO A 4 8.10 31.41 -57.92
C PRO A 4 7.86 29.94 -58.30
N SER A 5 6.71 29.73 -58.91
CA SER A 5 6.32 28.56 -59.68
C SER A 5 7.18 28.42 -60.94
N GLN A 6 7.90 27.31 -61.07
CA GLN A 6 8.44 26.82 -62.34
C GLN A 6 8.11 25.34 -62.43
N LEU A 7 7.27 24.98 -63.40
CA LEU A 7 7.26 23.71 -64.12
C LEU A 7 6.12 23.79 -65.15
N ASP A 8 6.42 24.43 -66.27
CA ASP A 8 5.68 24.28 -67.52
C ASP A 8 6.71 24.44 -68.65
N GLN A 9 6.94 23.36 -69.39
CA GLN A 9 7.29 23.31 -70.81
C GLN A 9 7.71 21.87 -71.17
N ASP A 10 6.79 21.15 -71.80
CA ASP A 10 7.12 20.51 -73.07
C ASP A 10 5.83 20.34 -73.89
N GLY A 11 5.84 20.99 -75.04
CA GLY A 11 4.68 21.22 -75.88
C GLY A 11 4.32 20.04 -76.77
N LEU A 12 3.05 19.93 -77.11
CA LEU A 12 2.56 19.01 -78.15
C LEU A 12 1.38 19.65 -78.89
N TYR A 13 1.69 20.50 -79.86
CA TYR A 13 0.94 20.51 -81.11
C TYR A 13 1.67 19.62 -82.10
N PRO A 14 0.98 18.64 -82.70
CA PRO A 14 1.34 18.16 -84.02
C PRO A 14 0.27 18.58 -85.04
N MET A 15 0.82 19.02 -86.16
CA MET A 15 0.21 19.36 -87.45
C MET A 15 -0.73 18.28 -88.04
N PRO A 16 -1.58 18.67 -89.00
CA PRO A 16 -2.53 17.79 -89.67
C PRO A 16 -1.93 17.12 -90.92
N GLY A 17 -2.41 15.91 -91.21
CA GLY A 17 -2.46 15.37 -92.58
C GLY A 17 -1.60 14.15 -92.87
N ARG A 18 -2.22 12.95 -92.81
CA ARG A 18 -2.15 11.91 -93.86
C ARG A 18 -3.05 10.73 -93.49
N ARG A 19 -4.01 10.43 -94.36
CA ARG A 19 -4.77 9.17 -94.36
C ARG A 19 -3.82 8.05 -94.78
N PHE A 20 -3.80 6.92 -94.06
CA PHE A 20 -3.73 5.60 -94.68
C PHE A 20 -4.40 4.54 -93.78
N ALA A 21 -5.04 3.63 -94.49
CA ALA A 21 -5.82 2.46 -94.15
C ALA A 21 -5.40 1.58 -92.95
N ALA A 22 -6.41 0.84 -92.50
CA ALA A 22 -6.44 -0.13 -91.42
C ALA A 22 -5.49 -1.34 -91.58
N SER A 23 -5.09 -1.90 -90.44
CA SER A 23 -4.94 -3.35 -90.26
C SER A 23 -5.43 -3.76 -88.86
N GLY A 24 -6.24 -4.81 -88.81
CA GLY A 24 -6.99 -5.25 -87.64
C GLY A 24 -6.14 -5.87 -86.54
N GLY A 25 -6.37 -5.42 -85.30
CA GLY A 25 -5.87 -6.07 -84.08
C GLY A 25 -7.01 -6.20 -83.07
N ARG A 26 -7.31 -7.44 -82.68
CA ARG A 26 -8.37 -7.85 -81.74
C ARG A 26 -8.40 -7.02 -80.45
N PRO A 27 -9.57 -6.65 -79.89
CA PRO A 27 -9.66 -5.96 -78.61
C PRO A 27 -9.33 -6.92 -77.46
N GLY A 28 -8.17 -6.72 -76.82
CA GLY A 28 -7.71 -7.49 -75.68
C GLY A 28 -8.49 -7.18 -74.40
N GLY A 29 -9.25 -8.16 -73.90
CA GLY A 29 -10.01 -8.12 -72.64
C GLY A 29 -9.19 -8.04 -71.33
N GLY A 30 -7.95 -7.56 -71.37
CA GLY A 30 -7.05 -7.50 -70.21
C GLY A 30 -7.13 -6.20 -69.38
N GLN A 31 -7.82 -5.16 -69.88
CA GLN A 31 -7.78 -3.83 -69.25
C GLN A 31 -8.71 -3.69 -68.03
N SER A 32 -9.80 -4.47 -67.96
CA SER A 32 -10.72 -4.40 -66.81
C SER A 32 -10.14 -5.06 -65.56
N TRP A 33 -9.37 -6.15 -65.71
CA TRP A 33 -8.78 -6.88 -64.58
C TRP A 33 -7.73 -6.04 -63.83
N ARG A 34 -6.93 -5.25 -64.56
CA ARG A 34 -5.95 -4.33 -63.96
C ARG A 34 -6.61 -3.21 -63.15
N LYS A 35 -7.81 -2.75 -63.56
CA LYS A 35 -8.59 -1.75 -62.79
C LYS A 35 -9.12 -2.34 -61.49
N VAL A 36 -9.57 -3.60 -61.50
CA VAL A 36 -10.05 -4.31 -60.30
C VAL A 36 -8.90 -4.55 -59.31
N ILE A 37 -7.73 -4.96 -59.80
CA ILE A 37 -6.55 -5.15 -58.94
C ILE A 37 -6.12 -3.83 -58.28
N ARG A 38 -6.07 -2.72 -59.03
CA ARG A 38 -5.72 -1.40 -58.47
C ARG A 38 -6.73 -0.94 -57.42
N LEU A 39 -8.03 -1.19 -57.63
CA LEU A 39 -9.06 -0.86 -56.65
C LEU A 39 -8.93 -1.71 -55.37
N ALA A 40 -8.65 -3.01 -55.51
CA ALA A 40 -8.45 -3.91 -54.36
C ALA A 40 -7.21 -3.51 -53.54
N ILE A 41 -6.11 -3.15 -54.21
CA ILE A 41 -4.91 -2.65 -53.54
C ILE A 41 -5.19 -1.32 -52.84
N ALA A 42 -5.88 -0.38 -53.49
CA ALA A 42 -6.26 0.89 -52.87
C ALA A 42 -7.16 0.68 -51.63
N LEU A 43 -8.11 -0.24 -51.68
CA LEU A 43 -8.99 -0.57 -50.55
C LEU A 43 -8.21 -1.20 -49.39
N ALA A 44 -7.31 -2.14 -49.69
CA ALA A 44 -6.43 -2.74 -48.67
C ALA A 44 -5.54 -1.68 -48.00
N LEU A 45 -5.04 -0.72 -48.78
CA LEU A 45 -4.21 0.37 -48.27
C LEU A 45 -5.01 1.33 -47.39
N VAL A 46 -6.25 1.65 -47.75
CA VAL A 46 -7.17 2.44 -46.91
C VAL A 46 -7.49 1.72 -45.60
N LEU A 47 -7.72 0.40 -45.61
CA LEU A 47 -7.96 -0.37 -44.39
C LEU A 47 -6.73 -0.41 -43.47
N VAL A 48 -5.53 -0.56 -44.03
CA VAL A 48 -4.28 -0.50 -43.26
C VAL A 48 -4.05 0.89 -42.66
N VAL A 49 -4.34 1.95 -43.43
CA VAL A 49 -4.24 3.33 -42.94
C VAL A 49 -5.28 3.59 -41.86
N MET A 50 -6.54 3.13 -42.02
CA MET A 50 -7.58 3.26 -40.99
C MET A 50 -7.27 2.48 -39.72
N GLY A 51 -6.61 1.32 -39.81
CA GLY A 51 -6.15 0.55 -38.65
C GLY A 51 -4.90 1.10 -37.97
N ARG A 52 -4.10 1.93 -38.67
CA ARG A 52 -2.92 2.65 -38.12
C ARG A 52 -3.24 4.05 -37.59
N ALA A 53 -4.21 4.71 -38.23
CA ALA A 53 -5.19 5.56 -37.55
C ALA A 53 -5.89 4.72 -36.44
N ALA A 54 -6.86 5.15 -35.65
CA ALA A 54 -7.35 4.39 -34.48
C ALA A 54 -6.33 4.08 -33.36
N ASP A 55 -5.02 3.94 -33.63
CA ASP A 55 -3.97 3.85 -32.62
C ASP A 55 -3.81 5.22 -31.93
N PRO A 56 -4.17 5.35 -30.64
CA PRO A 56 -4.23 6.64 -29.92
C PRO A 56 -2.89 7.39 -29.90
N LYS A 57 -1.78 6.67 -30.12
CA LYS A 57 -0.43 7.20 -30.14
C LYS A 57 -0.22 8.32 -31.17
N TYR A 58 -0.96 8.31 -32.29
CA TYR A 58 -0.76 9.26 -33.40
C TYR A 58 -1.54 10.58 -33.26
N TYR A 59 -2.65 10.62 -32.49
CA TYR A 59 -3.51 11.82 -32.41
C TYR A 59 -3.29 12.67 -31.17
N ARG A 60 -2.77 12.07 -30.08
CA ARG A 60 -2.44 12.80 -28.84
C ARG A 60 -1.47 13.96 -29.06
N VAL A 61 -0.66 13.92 -30.12
CA VAL A 61 0.26 15.00 -30.50
C VAL A 61 -0.49 16.23 -31.05
N PHE A 62 -1.65 16.03 -31.66
CA PHE A 62 -2.41 17.09 -32.35
C PHE A 62 -3.57 17.66 -31.52
N PHE A 63 -4.04 16.92 -30.51
CA PHE A 63 -5.13 17.35 -29.63
C PHE A 63 -4.73 17.17 -28.16
N PRO A 64 -3.84 18.04 -27.62
CA PRO A 64 -3.61 18.08 -26.19
C PRO A 64 -4.92 18.42 -25.49
N GLU A 65 -5.32 17.58 -24.53
CA GLU A 65 -6.58 17.73 -23.80
C GLU A 65 -6.70 19.14 -23.22
N SER A 66 -7.78 19.83 -23.58
CA SER A 66 -8.08 21.15 -23.04
C SER A 66 -8.52 21.01 -21.58
N PRO A 67 -8.04 21.83 -20.63
CA PRO A 67 -8.48 21.78 -19.24
C PRO A 67 -9.99 22.05 -19.17
N GLN A 68 -10.74 21.03 -18.77
CA GLN A 68 -12.19 21.09 -18.68
C GLN A 68 -12.59 21.99 -17.51
N LYS A 69 -13.22 23.11 -17.81
CA LYS A 69 -13.75 24.07 -16.83
C LYS A 69 -14.99 23.45 -16.19
N VAL A 70 -14.83 22.84 -15.02
CA VAL A 70 -15.96 22.31 -14.23
C VAL A 70 -16.72 23.49 -13.63
N ALA A 71 -17.95 23.70 -14.08
CA ALA A 71 -18.85 24.69 -13.50
C ALA A 71 -19.35 24.16 -12.15
N PHE A 72 -18.93 24.79 -11.05
CA PHE A 72 -19.51 24.57 -9.74
C PHE A 72 -20.89 25.25 -9.72
N ALA A 73 -21.94 24.44 -9.53
CA ALA A 73 -23.26 24.95 -9.20
C ALA A 73 -23.21 25.56 -7.79
N ALA A 74 -23.44 26.87 -7.71
CA ALA A 74 -23.54 27.61 -6.46
C ALA A 74 -24.77 27.11 -5.67
N SER A 75 -24.54 26.41 -4.57
CA SER A 75 -25.56 26.20 -3.55
C SER A 75 -25.67 27.46 -2.70
N GLU A 76 -26.84 28.09 -2.74
CA GLU A 76 -27.25 29.22 -1.93
C GLU A 76 -27.10 28.90 -0.43
N GLN A 77 -26.36 29.75 0.28
CA GLN A 77 -26.24 29.72 1.74
C GLN A 77 -26.80 31.04 2.28
N PRO A 78 -27.69 31.03 3.29
CA PRO A 78 -28.33 32.24 3.77
C PRO A 78 -27.37 33.06 4.65
N ALA A 79 -27.31 34.36 4.35
CA ALA A 79 -26.52 35.35 5.08
C ALA A 79 -27.06 35.57 6.51
N ILE A 80 -26.20 35.34 7.51
CA ILE A 80 -26.42 35.78 8.89
C ILE A 80 -25.57 37.04 9.12
N ARG A 81 -26.23 38.15 9.42
CA ARG A 81 -25.64 39.43 9.83
C ARG A 81 -25.06 39.34 11.26
N PRO A 82 -23.92 39.97 11.55
CA PRO A 82 -23.51 40.25 12.92
C PRO A 82 -23.80 41.72 13.29
N ASP A 83 -24.53 41.93 14.40
CA ASP A 83 -24.58 43.21 15.10
C ASP A 83 -23.64 43.16 16.34
N SER A 84 -22.67 44.08 16.33
CA SER A 84 -21.88 44.81 17.35
C SER A 84 -22.23 44.70 18.87
N PRO A 85 -21.45 45.29 19.83
CA PRO A 85 -20.18 46.05 19.76
C PRO A 85 -19.09 45.74 20.82
N GLN A 86 -17.88 46.24 20.51
CA GLN A 86 -16.80 46.81 21.37
C GLN A 86 -16.81 46.65 22.89
N GLN A 87 -15.66 46.22 23.43
CA GLN A 87 -14.99 46.89 24.55
C GLN A 87 -13.48 46.58 24.59
N SER A 88 -12.66 47.62 24.42
CA SER A 88 -11.23 47.64 24.77
C SER A 88 -11.07 47.87 26.28
N PRO A 89 -9.89 47.57 26.86
CA PRO A 89 -8.97 48.68 27.12
C PRO A 89 -7.47 48.37 26.96
N SER A 90 -6.78 49.41 26.46
CA SER A 90 -5.42 49.90 26.72
C SER A 90 -4.47 49.15 27.67
N GLY A 91 -3.19 49.08 27.27
CA GLY A 91 -2.08 48.84 28.20
C GLY A 91 -0.68 48.89 27.58
N ASN A 92 -0.20 50.11 27.30
CA ASN A 92 1.18 50.62 27.34
C ASN A 92 2.39 49.88 26.72
N ALA A 93 3.09 50.69 25.93
CA ALA A 93 4.46 50.57 25.42
C ALA A 93 5.54 50.55 26.50
N VAL A 94 6.66 49.87 26.21
CA VAL A 94 8.02 50.30 26.54
C VAL A 94 8.95 49.86 25.40
N ASP A 95 9.57 50.84 24.76
CA ASP A 95 10.74 50.71 23.89
C ASP A 95 11.98 50.37 24.72
N GLU A 96 12.85 49.48 24.26
CA GLU A 96 14.30 49.75 24.35
C GLU A 96 15.12 48.97 23.32
N ALA A 97 16.06 49.69 22.72
CA ALA A 97 16.86 49.34 21.56
C ALA A 97 18.17 48.66 21.95
N ILE A 98 18.64 47.70 21.14
CA ILE A 98 20.08 47.45 20.97
C ILE A 98 20.37 47.18 19.48
N ALA A 99 21.05 48.14 18.86
CA ALA A 99 21.76 47.99 17.62
C ALA A 99 23.10 47.29 17.85
N GLY A 100 23.48 46.38 16.97
CA GLY A 100 24.80 45.75 16.95
C GLY A 100 25.18 45.31 15.54
N HIS A 101 25.95 46.15 14.85
CA HIS A 101 26.68 45.82 13.62
C HIS A 101 27.64 44.65 13.84
N GLY A 102 27.81 43.81 12.82
CA GLY A 102 28.88 42.81 12.75
C GLY A 102 29.07 42.33 11.32
N ASP A 103 30.13 42.83 10.69
CA ASP A 103 30.53 42.63 9.30
C ASP A 103 30.76 41.16 8.89
N ALA A 104 30.44 40.92 7.62
CA ALA A 104 30.82 39.73 6.88
C ALA A 104 32.33 39.75 6.56
N ALA A 105 33.03 38.69 6.93
CA ALA A 105 34.37 38.38 6.41
C ALA A 105 34.38 36.94 5.87
N GLU A 106 34.61 36.83 4.56
CA GLU A 106 35.02 35.60 3.88
C GLU A 106 36.34 35.08 4.45
N ALA A 107 36.42 33.78 4.74
CA ALA A 107 37.68 33.06 4.89
C ALA A 107 37.58 31.65 4.28
N PRO A 108 38.65 31.15 3.64
CA PRO A 108 38.61 30.04 2.68
C PRO A 108 38.67 28.64 3.33
N MET A 109 38.24 27.66 2.53
CA MET A 109 38.22 26.22 2.81
C MET A 109 39.52 25.68 3.42
N ALA A 110 39.40 24.98 4.56
CA ALA A 110 40.44 24.11 5.11
C ALA A 110 39.94 22.66 5.25
N LYS A 111 40.80 21.71 4.88
CA LYS A 111 40.65 20.25 5.06
C LYS A 111 40.44 19.92 6.55
N PRO A 112 39.69 18.86 6.90
CA PRO A 112 39.64 18.39 8.27
C PRO A 112 40.97 17.69 8.61
N GLU A 113 41.80 18.39 9.38
CA GLU A 113 43.00 17.88 10.04
C GLU A 113 42.55 17.12 11.30
N LEU A 114 42.90 15.84 11.40
CA LEU A 114 42.81 15.05 12.62
C LEU A 114 43.76 15.64 13.66
N LEU A 115 43.23 16.00 14.83
CA LEU A 115 43.99 16.43 16.00
C LEU A 115 44.99 15.33 16.42
N ASP A 116 46.26 15.59 16.19
CA ASP A 116 47.39 14.90 16.81
C ASP A 116 47.68 15.60 18.15
N SER A 117 47.28 14.97 19.25
CA SER A 117 47.52 15.45 20.61
C SER A 117 48.65 14.65 21.22
N GLY A 118 49.88 15.14 21.05
CA GLY A 118 51.02 14.71 21.84
C GLY A 118 51.00 15.35 23.23
N SER A 119 50.91 14.52 24.27
CA SER A 119 51.34 14.86 25.64
C SER A 119 51.82 13.60 26.35
N ASP A 120 52.92 13.77 27.08
CA ASP A 120 53.82 12.83 27.77
C ASP A 120 53.21 11.74 28.68
N PRO A 121 53.98 10.68 29.05
CA PRO A 121 53.45 9.44 29.59
C PRO A 121 53.22 9.52 31.10
N VAL A 122 51.97 9.38 31.52
CA VAL A 122 51.62 9.03 32.89
C VAL A 122 51.29 7.55 32.92
N ALA A 123 52.02 6.82 33.75
CA ALA A 123 51.85 5.40 33.98
C ALA A 123 50.48 5.12 34.60
N GLU A 124 49.54 4.64 33.80
CA GLU A 124 48.31 4.03 34.28
C GLU A 124 48.18 2.60 33.76
N THR A 125 48.26 1.70 34.72
CA THR A 125 47.84 0.30 34.77
C THR A 125 46.76 -0.04 33.73
N GLU A 126 47.12 -0.83 32.71
CA GLU A 126 46.14 -1.47 31.81
C GLU A 126 45.30 -2.49 32.59
N PRO A 127 43.96 -2.42 32.59
CA PRO A 127 43.13 -3.58 32.83
C PRO A 127 42.95 -4.34 31.51
N SER A 128 43.31 -5.61 31.54
CA SER A 128 43.09 -6.62 30.51
C SER A 128 41.62 -6.67 30.03
N SER A 129 41.32 -5.97 28.93
CA SER A 129 39.97 -5.91 28.33
C SER A 129 39.76 -6.87 27.16
N ARG A 130 40.69 -7.81 26.92
CA ARG A 130 40.61 -8.79 25.83
C ARG A 130 39.85 -10.09 26.15
N GLU A 131 39.41 -10.33 27.39
CA GLU A 131 38.72 -11.59 27.75
C GLU A 131 37.18 -11.57 27.66
N SER A 132 36.52 -10.43 27.45
CA SER A 132 35.04 -10.37 27.57
C SER A 132 34.24 -10.68 26.28
N LEU A 133 34.87 -10.73 25.09
CA LEU A 133 34.13 -10.98 23.84
C LEU A 133 33.75 -12.45 23.58
N LYS A 134 34.18 -13.40 24.42
CA LYS A 134 33.77 -14.82 24.31
C LYS A 134 32.35 -15.11 24.82
N GLY A 135 31.68 -14.14 25.45
CA GLY A 135 30.33 -14.28 26.01
C GLY A 135 29.18 -13.82 25.09
N ALA A 136 29.46 -13.17 23.95
CA ALA A 136 28.42 -12.58 23.08
C ALA A 136 27.55 -13.61 22.32
N GLY A 137 27.63 -14.89 22.69
CA GLY A 137 26.98 -15.99 22.00
C GLY A 137 25.46 -16.00 22.12
N ASN A 138 24.89 -15.51 23.23
CA ASN A 138 23.47 -15.69 23.56
C ASN A 138 22.85 -14.39 24.09
N VAL A 139 23.05 -13.26 23.41
CA VAL A 139 22.30 -12.04 23.78
C VAL A 139 20.84 -12.26 23.40
N SER A 140 19.96 -12.19 24.40
CA SER A 140 18.51 -12.29 24.19
C SER A 140 17.99 -11.09 23.40
N ASP A 141 16.87 -11.26 22.68
CA ASP A 141 16.23 -10.14 21.96
C ASP A 141 15.78 -9.03 22.93
N GLU A 142 15.49 -9.36 24.19
CA GLU A 142 15.12 -8.41 25.25
C GLU A 142 16.32 -7.56 25.71
N GLU A 143 17.47 -8.17 25.99
CA GLU A 143 18.70 -7.44 26.31
C GLU A 143 19.10 -6.51 25.15
N LEU A 144 18.97 -7.00 23.92
CA LEU A 144 19.23 -6.18 22.74
C LEU A 144 18.27 -4.99 22.64
N ALA A 145 16.98 -5.19 22.95
CA ALA A 145 15.99 -4.11 22.96
C ALA A 145 16.35 -3.01 23.98
N GLN A 146 16.77 -3.39 25.19
CA GLN A 146 17.23 -2.44 26.22
C GLN A 146 18.47 -1.64 25.77
N MET A 147 19.42 -2.28 25.07
CA MET A 147 20.58 -1.58 24.51
C MET A 147 20.16 -0.59 23.40
N LEU A 148 19.21 -0.98 22.56
CA LEU A 148 18.70 -0.16 21.44
C LEU A 148 17.87 1.04 21.90
N GLU A 149 17.27 0.99 23.09
CA GLU A 149 16.57 2.13 23.69
C GLU A 149 17.51 3.31 23.97
N ARG A 150 18.77 3.02 24.31
CA ARG A 150 19.80 4.05 24.54
C ARG A 150 20.32 4.69 23.25
N VAL A 151 20.06 4.08 22.10
CA VAL A 151 20.54 4.58 20.81
C VAL A 151 19.74 5.81 20.40
N VAL A 152 20.44 6.92 20.16
CA VAL A 152 19.80 8.16 19.72
C VAL A 152 19.72 8.21 18.20
N ASP A 153 18.49 8.19 17.71
CA ASP A 153 18.16 8.25 16.30
C ASP A 153 18.38 9.66 15.71
N GLY A 154 18.77 9.73 14.44
CA GLY A 154 19.05 11.00 13.75
C GLY A 154 20.32 11.70 14.22
N ALA A 155 21.10 11.11 15.13
CA ALA A 155 22.36 11.66 15.63
C ALA A 155 23.59 11.02 14.97
N THR A 156 24.76 11.64 15.11
CA THR A 156 26.06 11.01 14.84
C THR A 156 26.30 9.84 15.83
N TRP A 157 27.34 9.04 15.62
CA TRP A 157 27.70 7.99 16.58
C TRP A 157 28.07 8.61 17.93
N ARG A 158 27.42 8.14 19.00
CA ARG A 158 27.68 8.53 20.39
C ARG A 158 28.35 7.38 21.13
N GLY A 159 29.03 7.70 22.23
CA GLY A 159 29.62 6.68 23.11
C GLY A 159 28.60 5.67 23.66
N GLU A 160 27.37 6.12 23.88
CA GLU A 160 26.23 5.31 24.35
C GLU A 160 25.75 4.30 23.29
N ASP A 161 25.98 4.56 22.00
CA ASP A 161 25.60 3.64 20.93
C ASP A 161 26.54 2.41 20.86
N ASN A 162 27.72 2.49 21.48
CA ASN A 162 28.80 1.50 21.31
C ASN A 162 28.40 0.11 21.77
N GLU A 163 27.61 -0.02 22.82
CA GLU A 163 27.18 -1.31 23.35
C GLU A 163 26.27 -2.02 22.34
N ALA A 164 25.18 -1.38 21.92
CA ALA A 164 24.28 -1.89 20.88
C ALA A 164 25.04 -2.18 19.58
N PHE A 165 25.94 -1.27 19.17
CA PHE A 165 26.75 -1.42 17.97
C PHE A 165 27.65 -2.67 18.01
N ARG A 166 28.41 -2.87 19.09
CA ARG A 166 29.32 -4.02 19.25
C ARG A 166 28.54 -5.32 19.35
N THR A 167 27.44 -5.33 20.10
CA THR A 167 26.55 -6.49 20.23
C THR A 167 25.99 -6.90 18.88
N LEU A 168 25.43 -5.95 18.11
CA LEU A 168 24.92 -6.22 16.76
C LEU A 168 26.00 -6.71 15.80
N ARG A 169 27.21 -6.16 15.87
CA ARG A 169 28.35 -6.65 15.08
C ARG A 169 28.76 -8.08 15.44
N ALA A 170 28.73 -8.42 16.73
CA ALA A 170 29.09 -9.77 17.19
C ALA A 170 28.11 -10.85 16.69
N ILE A 171 26.85 -10.49 16.47
CA ILE A 171 25.82 -11.40 15.94
C ILE A 171 25.55 -11.22 14.43
N ALA A 172 26.17 -10.25 13.78
CA ALA A 172 25.91 -9.87 12.39
C ALA A 172 26.04 -11.04 11.39
N ASP A 173 27.07 -11.86 11.56
CA ASP A 173 27.35 -13.00 10.67
C ASP A 173 26.33 -14.15 10.82
N ARG A 174 25.48 -14.12 11.84
CA ARG A 174 24.44 -15.13 12.11
C ARG A 174 23.08 -14.77 11.51
N ALA A 175 22.96 -13.61 10.86
CA ALA A 175 21.69 -13.18 10.29
C ALA A 175 21.20 -14.17 9.22
N SER A 176 20.03 -14.77 9.42
CA SER A 176 19.37 -15.66 8.47
C SER A 176 18.51 -14.88 7.48
N PRO A 177 18.51 -15.23 6.18
CA PRO A 177 17.60 -14.65 5.21
C PRO A 177 16.12 -14.96 5.48
N GLU A 178 15.82 -16.12 6.06
CA GLU A 178 14.42 -16.55 6.24
C GLU A 178 13.67 -15.65 7.24
N ASP A 179 14.38 -15.05 8.19
CA ASP A 179 13.80 -14.20 9.23
C ASP A 179 13.78 -12.71 8.88
N ALA A 180 14.39 -12.32 7.76
CA ALA A 180 14.62 -10.92 7.42
C ALA A 180 13.58 -10.39 6.44
N ALA A 181 12.89 -9.32 6.84
CA ALA A 181 11.93 -8.63 5.99
C ALA A 181 12.65 -7.82 4.91
N GLU A 182 12.30 -8.05 3.63
CA GLU A 182 12.79 -7.19 2.54
C GLU A 182 12.18 -5.80 2.65
N ILE A 183 13.02 -4.79 2.85
CA ILE A 183 12.59 -3.43 3.12
C ILE A 183 13.32 -2.41 2.26
N GLY A 184 12.56 -1.42 1.81
CA GLY A 184 13.11 -0.23 1.17
C GLY A 184 13.79 0.68 2.20
N VAL A 185 14.52 1.67 1.71
CA VAL A 185 15.15 2.70 2.56
C VAL A 185 14.12 3.66 3.14
N LEU A 186 13.04 3.92 2.40
CA LEU A 186 12.04 4.89 2.81
C LEU A 186 11.32 4.52 4.13
N PRO A 187 10.81 3.28 4.33
CA PRO A 187 10.23 2.88 5.61
C PRO A 187 11.20 3.05 6.80
N LEU A 188 12.48 2.71 6.62
CA LEU A 188 13.50 2.87 7.66
C LEU A 188 13.77 4.33 8.03
N LEU A 189 13.59 5.25 7.07
CA LEU A 189 13.73 6.68 7.30
C LEU A 189 12.50 7.31 7.93
N GLN A 190 11.30 6.85 7.54
CA GLN A 190 10.03 7.40 7.98
C GLN A 190 9.56 6.84 9.33
N GLN A 191 9.92 5.59 9.64
CA GLN A 191 9.45 4.84 10.81
C GLN A 191 10.62 4.16 11.55
N PRO A 192 11.68 4.89 11.94
CA PRO A 192 12.88 4.29 12.52
C PRO A 192 12.57 3.51 13.80
N ASP A 193 11.67 4.00 14.65
CA ASP A 193 11.33 3.35 15.92
C ASP A 193 10.58 2.03 15.71
N LEU A 194 9.79 1.92 14.63
CA LEU A 194 9.09 0.69 14.27
C LEU A 194 10.05 -0.43 13.88
N TYR A 195 11.12 -0.07 13.15
CA TYR A 195 12.09 -1.02 12.60
C TYR A 195 13.33 -1.20 13.47
N ARG A 196 13.47 -0.46 14.57
CA ARG A 196 14.64 -0.54 15.44
C ARG A 196 14.81 -1.96 15.95
N GLY A 197 16.01 -2.52 15.76
CA GLY A 197 16.34 -3.90 16.11
C GLY A 197 15.73 -4.97 15.20
N SER A 198 14.81 -4.62 14.29
CA SER A 198 14.18 -5.57 13.39
C SER A 198 15.20 -6.13 12.39
N LYS A 199 15.09 -7.44 12.08
CA LYS A 199 15.85 -8.09 11.03
C LYS A 199 15.35 -7.62 9.67
N VAL A 200 16.23 -7.00 8.89
CA VAL A 200 15.91 -6.37 7.60
C VAL A 200 16.85 -6.85 6.51
N ARG A 201 16.32 -6.92 5.29
CA ARG A 201 17.05 -7.17 4.06
C ARG A 201 16.97 -5.93 3.17
N ILE A 202 18.12 -5.38 2.78
CA ILE A 202 18.21 -4.25 1.84
C ILE A 202 18.96 -4.68 0.59
N ARG A 203 18.36 -4.42 -0.58
CA ARG A 203 18.95 -4.65 -1.90
C ARG A 203 19.33 -3.33 -2.57
N GLY A 204 20.51 -3.30 -3.21
CA GLY A 204 20.94 -2.14 -3.97
C GLY A 204 22.35 -2.25 -4.53
N LYS A 205 22.86 -1.16 -5.09
CA LYS A 205 24.23 -1.10 -5.65
C LYS A 205 25.18 -0.48 -4.64
N ALA A 206 26.32 -1.11 -4.37
CA ALA A 206 27.38 -0.46 -3.60
C ALA A 206 27.89 0.77 -4.35
N VAL A 207 27.87 1.93 -3.73
CA VAL A 207 28.45 3.17 -4.30
C VAL A 207 29.78 3.53 -3.64
N ARG A 208 30.03 3.08 -2.40
CA ARG A 208 31.27 3.34 -1.68
C ARG A 208 31.48 2.27 -0.60
N CYS A 209 32.72 1.86 -0.38
CA CYS A 209 33.08 0.91 0.67
C CYS A 209 34.29 1.43 1.44
N ASP A 210 34.11 1.87 2.68
CA ASP A 210 35.21 2.33 3.53
C ASP A 210 35.59 1.22 4.52
N VAL A 211 36.89 1.12 4.83
CA VAL A 211 37.41 0.24 5.89
C VAL A 211 37.56 1.07 7.15
N VAL A 212 36.95 0.64 8.24
CA VAL A 212 37.05 1.29 9.55
C VAL A 212 37.51 0.25 10.55
N GLU A 213 38.77 0.34 10.95
CA GLU A 213 39.40 -0.62 11.87
C GLU A 213 39.25 -2.07 11.40
N ASP A 214 38.34 -2.82 12.02
CA ASP A 214 38.08 -4.24 11.81
C ASP A 214 36.75 -4.53 11.07
N TYR A 215 36.09 -3.49 10.55
CA TYR A 215 34.83 -3.62 9.81
C TYR A 215 34.79 -2.74 8.56
N PHE A 216 33.69 -2.91 7.81
CA PHE A 216 33.45 -2.20 6.56
C PHE A 216 32.16 -1.40 6.62
N GLN A 217 32.21 -0.18 6.11
CA GLN A 217 31.06 0.69 5.91
C GLN A 217 30.74 0.74 4.42
N ILE A 218 29.59 0.18 4.02
CA ILE A 218 29.15 0.11 2.64
C ILE A 218 27.98 1.06 2.44
N TRP A 219 28.18 2.06 1.61
CA TRP A 219 27.11 2.93 1.14
C TRP A 219 26.40 2.25 -0.02
N ILE A 220 25.10 2.07 0.11
CA ILE A 220 24.26 1.35 -0.85
C ILE A 220 23.31 2.35 -1.47
N LYS A 221 23.26 2.41 -2.80
CA LYS A 221 22.16 3.03 -3.53
C LYS A 221 21.05 2.00 -3.68
N PRO A 222 19.90 2.15 -3.00
CA PRO A 222 18.87 1.11 -2.94
C PRO A 222 18.25 0.83 -4.31
N ALA A 223 17.73 -0.39 -4.48
CA ALA A 223 16.99 -0.79 -5.68
C ALA A 223 15.54 -0.26 -5.69
N ASP A 224 15.04 0.28 -4.57
CA ASP A 224 13.66 0.79 -4.39
C ASP A 224 13.36 2.11 -5.15
N GLY A 225 14.28 2.57 -6.00
CA GLY A 225 14.15 3.79 -6.78
C GLY A 225 14.38 5.09 -5.98
N THR A 226 14.65 5.00 -4.67
CA THR A 226 15.03 6.17 -3.89
C THR A 226 16.45 6.61 -4.24
N ASN A 227 16.68 7.93 -4.23
CA ASN A 227 18.02 8.49 -4.39
C ASN A 227 18.76 8.58 -3.04
N ARG A 228 18.17 8.06 -1.97
CA ARG A 228 18.73 8.11 -0.62
C ARG A 228 19.59 6.89 -0.39
N PRO A 229 20.82 7.03 0.10
CA PRO A 229 21.64 5.87 0.39
C PRO A 229 21.08 5.09 1.60
N ALA A 230 21.52 3.85 1.75
CA ALA A 230 21.59 3.14 3.02
C ALA A 230 23.05 2.93 3.41
N LEU A 231 23.32 2.80 4.70
CA LEU A 231 24.63 2.44 5.22
C LEU A 231 24.57 1.03 5.81
N ALA A 232 25.30 0.10 5.20
CA ALA A 232 25.50 -1.23 5.76
C ALA A 232 26.84 -1.31 6.48
N ILE A 233 26.83 -1.83 7.69
CA ILE A 233 28.03 -2.10 8.50
C ILE A 233 28.19 -3.60 8.59
N VAL A 234 29.30 -4.10 8.04
CA VAL A 234 29.53 -5.54 7.90
C VAL A 234 30.94 -5.91 8.36
N ASN A 235 31.10 -7.11 8.92
CA ASN A 235 32.41 -7.61 9.37
C ASN A 235 33.30 -8.02 8.19
N HIS A 236 32.69 -8.49 7.10
CA HIS A 236 33.40 -9.05 5.96
C HIS A 236 32.83 -8.55 4.64
N VAL A 237 33.73 -8.18 3.72
CA VAL A 237 33.38 -7.83 2.34
C VAL A 237 34.19 -8.65 1.33
N PRO A 238 33.55 -9.15 0.26
CA PRO A 238 34.25 -9.78 -0.85
C PRO A 238 35.25 -8.84 -1.52
N GLY A 239 36.31 -9.41 -2.11
CA GLY A 239 37.38 -8.64 -2.75
C GLY A 239 36.92 -7.72 -3.89
N SER A 240 35.77 -7.99 -4.52
CA SER A 240 35.15 -7.11 -5.51
C SER A 240 34.72 -5.77 -4.93
N LEU A 241 34.19 -5.76 -3.70
CA LEU A 241 33.77 -4.54 -3.00
C LEU A 241 34.96 -3.78 -2.40
N ARG A 242 36.02 -4.48 -2.00
CA ARG A 242 37.25 -3.83 -1.51
C ARG A 242 37.86 -2.89 -2.55
N LYS A 243 37.66 -3.15 -3.84
CA LYS A 243 38.11 -2.27 -4.93
C LYS A 243 37.41 -0.91 -4.96
N LEU A 244 36.28 -0.77 -4.24
CA LEU A 244 35.54 0.49 -4.11
C LEU A 244 36.06 1.37 -2.96
N SER A 245 37.14 0.96 -2.28
CA SER A 245 37.75 1.77 -1.22
C SER A 245 38.39 3.03 -1.79
N GLY A 246 38.10 4.17 -1.16
CA GLY A 246 38.71 5.46 -1.51
C GLY A 246 38.00 6.26 -2.61
N GLY A 247 36.81 5.85 -3.06
CA GLY A 247 36.05 6.57 -4.08
C GLY A 247 34.54 6.40 -4.00
N THR A 248 33.79 7.29 -4.66
CA THR A 248 32.34 7.15 -4.89
C THR A 248 32.10 6.72 -6.33
N TYR A 249 31.36 5.64 -6.51
CA TYR A 249 31.08 5.01 -7.79
C TYR A 249 29.60 5.15 -8.12
N THR A 250 29.28 5.46 -9.37
CA THR A 250 27.88 5.59 -9.83
C THR A 250 27.23 4.24 -10.11
N ASN A 251 28.03 3.21 -10.41
CA ASN A 251 27.59 1.88 -10.80
C ASN A 251 28.51 0.80 -10.18
N GLY A 252 28.47 0.62 -8.86
CA GLY A 252 29.09 -0.55 -8.26
C GLY A 252 28.24 -1.82 -8.39
N PRO A 253 28.74 -2.96 -7.89
CA PRO A 253 28.04 -4.24 -7.95
C PRO A 253 26.75 -4.19 -7.14
N GLU A 254 25.76 -4.92 -7.63
CA GLU A 254 24.51 -5.13 -6.91
C GLU A 254 24.74 -6.14 -5.78
N LEU A 255 24.18 -5.83 -4.62
CA LEU A 255 24.36 -6.62 -3.41
C LEU A 255 23.09 -6.59 -2.56
N GLU A 256 23.00 -7.61 -1.72
CA GLU A 256 21.96 -7.77 -0.73
C GLU A 256 22.61 -7.84 0.66
N VAL A 257 22.16 -6.97 1.57
CA VAL A 257 22.59 -6.97 2.98
C VAL A 257 21.45 -7.44 3.85
N ILE A 258 21.77 -8.40 4.73
CA ILE A 258 20.86 -8.91 5.74
C ILE A 258 21.44 -8.57 7.11
N GLY A 259 20.66 -7.88 7.93
CA GLY A 259 21.12 -7.43 9.23
C GLY A 259 19.99 -6.93 10.11
N ARG A 260 20.33 -6.16 11.15
CA ARG A 260 19.35 -5.44 11.97
C ARG A 260 19.48 -3.95 11.77
N PHE A 261 18.34 -3.26 11.62
CA PHE A 261 18.31 -1.80 11.58
C PHE A 261 18.58 -1.24 12.98
N ILE A 262 19.54 -0.32 13.10
CA ILE A 262 19.92 0.27 14.40
C ILE A 262 19.36 1.69 14.55
N LYS A 263 19.64 2.58 13.59
CA LYS A 263 19.24 4.00 13.64
C LYS A 263 19.39 4.69 12.29
N ARG A 264 18.90 5.91 12.19
CA ARG A 264 19.27 6.90 11.18
C ARG A 264 20.51 7.66 11.66
N LEU A 265 21.59 7.57 10.89
CA LEU A 265 22.85 8.24 11.21
C LEU A 265 22.91 9.59 10.49
N ALA A 266 23.13 10.67 11.25
CA ALA A 266 23.41 11.97 10.66
C ALA A 266 24.77 11.95 9.94
N TYR A 267 24.79 12.44 8.71
CA TYR A 267 26.00 12.57 7.91
C TYR A 267 25.99 13.86 7.09
N ARG A 268 27.17 14.27 6.61
CA ARG A 268 27.31 15.44 5.75
C ARG A 268 27.17 15.04 4.29
N SER A 269 26.11 15.50 3.64
CA SER A 269 25.90 15.39 2.20
C SER A 269 26.40 16.63 1.47
N GLY A 270 26.45 16.58 0.14
CA GLY A 270 26.71 17.76 -0.69
C GLY A 270 25.64 18.85 -0.59
N LYS A 271 24.47 18.55 0.03
CA LYS A 271 23.36 19.49 0.23
C LYS A 271 23.23 20.01 1.67
N GLY A 272 24.12 19.58 2.57
CA GLY A 272 24.06 19.89 4.00
C GLY A 272 23.98 18.61 4.85
N ALA A 273 23.56 18.76 6.11
CA ALA A 273 23.29 17.62 6.98
C ALA A 273 22.12 16.80 6.40
N ASP A 274 22.29 15.48 6.36
CA ASP A 274 21.29 14.51 5.90
C ASP A 274 21.36 13.28 6.83
N VAL A 275 20.41 12.37 6.71
CA VAL A 275 20.34 11.14 7.53
C VAL A 275 20.31 9.91 6.64
N VAL A 276 20.98 8.84 7.09
CA VAL A 276 21.07 7.56 6.37
C VAL A 276 20.63 6.41 7.28
N PRO A 277 19.75 5.48 6.87
CA PRO A 277 19.45 4.33 7.69
C PRO A 277 20.67 3.41 7.78
N VAL A 278 20.95 2.93 8.99
CA VAL A 278 22.08 2.03 9.26
C VAL A 278 21.58 0.62 9.54
N VAL A 279 22.13 -0.34 8.82
CA VAL A 279 21.92 -1.78 9.04
C VAL A 279 23.25 -2.44 9.40
N ILE A 280 23.30 -3.15 10.51
CA ILE A 280 24.46 -3.94 10.93
C ILE A 280 24.19 -5.40 10.62
N GLY A 281 25.03 -6.03 9.81
CA GLY A 281 24.75 -7.37 9.29
C GLY A 281 25.85 -7.97 8.43
N ARG A 282 25.44 -8.85 7.50
CA ARG A 282 26.32 -9.49 6.52
C ARG A 282 25.80 -9.29 5.10
N ILE A 283 26.72 -9.41 4.13
CA ILE A 283 26.34 -9.49 2.72
C ILE A 283 25.91 -10.93 2.44
N ASP A 284 24.72 -11.12 1.88
CA ASP A 284 24.22 -12.45 1.53
C ASP A 284 24.55 -12.82 0.09
N GLN A 285 24.17 -11.94 -0.85
CA GLN A 285 24.44 -12.14 -2.27
C GLN A 285 25.12 -10.90 -2.86
N ILE A 286 26.09 -11.15 -3.74
CA ILE A 286 26.56 -10.17 -4.70
C ILE A 286 26.14 -10.71 -6.05
N GLU A 287 25.10 -10.13 -6.64
CA GLU A 287 24.84 -10.39 -8.05
C GLU A 287 26.09 -9.90 -8.80
N ARG A 288 26.85 -10.85 -9.35
CA ARG A 288 27.86 -10.50 -10.34
C ARG A 288 27.09 -9.76 -11.39
N SER A 289 27.29 -8.44 -11.50
CA SER A 289 26.95 -7.70 -12.71
C SER A 289 27.57 -8.50 -13.84
N ALA A 290 26.76 -9.36 -14.46
CA ALA A 290 27.05 -9.90 -15.75
C ALA A 290 27.05 -8.63 -16.59
N VAL A 291 28.23 -8.04 -16.77
CA VAL A 291 28.52 -7.26 -17.95
C VAL A 291 28.02 -8.18 -19.05
N PRO A 292 26.90 -7.86 -19.72
CA PRO A 292 26.54 -8.64 -20.85
C PRO A 292 27.71 -8.43 -21.80
N ASP A 293 28.40 -9.48 -22.19
CA ASP A 293 29.02 -9.53 -23.52
C ASP A 293 27.87 -9.44 -24.55
N ALA A 294 27.18 -8.29 -24.57
CA ALA A 294 26.22 -7.90 -25.58
C ALA A 294 27.00 -7.36 -26.80
N LEU A 295 27.90 -8.21 -27.31
CA LEU A 295 28.26 -8.25 -28.72
C LEU A 295 27.89 -9.59 -29.36
N SER A 296 27.07 -10.41 -28.68
CA SER A 296 26.41 -11.58 -29.28
C SER A 296 24.89 -11.54 -29.11
N ALA A 297 24.27 -10.37 -29.28
CA ALA A 297 22.86 -10.29 -29.66
C ALA A 297 22.77 -10.48 -31.18
N SER A 298 22.68 -11.74 -31.60
CA SER A 298 22.18 -12.10 -32.92
C SER A 298 20.85 -11.37 -33.14
N ASN A 299 20.81 -10.48 -34.12
CA ASN A 299 19.58 -9.98 -34.71
C ASN A 299 18.86 -11.13 -35.44
N ALA A 300 18.35 -12.10 -34.69
CA ALA A 300 17.39 -13.06 -35.19
C ALA A 300 16.02 -12.41 -35.12
N SER A 301 15.73 -11.56 -36.12
CA SER A 301 14.36 -11.45 -36.59
C SER A 301 13.98 -12.86 -37.04
N THR A 302 13.29 -13.62 -36.20
CA THR A 302 12.71 -14.89 -36.63
C THR A 302 11.68 -14.54 -37.70
N PRO A 303 11.89 -14.90 -38.98
CA PRO A 303 10.79 -14.89 -39.91
C PRO A 303 9.75 -15.85 -39.34
N ILE A 304 8.50 -15.40 -39.24
CA ILE A 304 7.37 -16.27 -38.96
C ILE A 304 7.47 -17.40 -39.99
N SER A 305 7.90 -18.58 -39.56
CA SER A 305 8.13 -19.69 -40.47
C SER A 305 6.78 -20.04 -41.10
N ALA A 306 6.80 -20.42 -42.38
CA ALA A 306 5.59 -20.85 -43.09
C ALA A 306 4.86 -22.02 -42.36
N GLY A 307 5.53 -22.71 -41.43
CA GLY A 307 4.95 -23.73 -40.56
C GLY A 307 3.93 -23.19 -39.55
N THR A 308 4.08 -21.95 -39.04
CA THR A 308 3.16 -21.41 -38.04
C THR A 308 1.78 -21.10 -38.65
N TRP A 309 1.74 -20.71 -39.93
CA TRP A 309 0.48 -20.52 -40.67
C TRP A 309 -0.27 -21.84 -40.92
N ILE A 310 0.47 -22.95 -41.07
CA ILE A 310 -0.13 -24.28 -41.20
C ILE A 310 -0.81 -24.69 -39.88
N TRP A 311 -0.21 -24.38 -38.73
CA TRP A 311 -0.82 -24.65 -37.43
C TRP A 311 -2.07 -23.79 -37.17
N PHE A 312 -2.06 -22.51 -37.56
CA PHE A 312 -3.27 -21.67 -37.48
C PHE A 312 -4.37 -22.15 -38.44
N ALA A 313 -4.03 -22.57 -39.66
CA ALA A 313 -4.99 -23.13 -40.61
C ALA A 313 -5.54 -24.49 -40.13
N ALA A 314 -4.69 -25.34 -39.54
CA ALA A 314 -5.08 -26.62 -38.97
C ALA A 314 -5.97 -26.45 -37.72
N ALA A 315 -5.65 -25.51 -36.84
CA ALA A 315 -6.48 -25.19 -35.67
C ALA A 315 -7.85 -24.62 -36.09
N SER A 316 -7.88 -23.78 -37.12
CA SER A 316 -9.12 -23.24 -37.69
C SER A 316 -9.97 -24.34 -38.33
N ALA A 317 -9.35 -25.24 -39.10
CA ALA A 317 -10.03 -26.39 -39.70
C ALA A 317 -10.55 -27.38 -38.65
N ALA A 318 -9.77 -27.63 -37.59
CA ALA A 318 -10.19 -28.46 -36.46
C ALA A 318 -11.38 -27.83 -35.72
N GLY A 319 -11.38 -26.50 -35.51
CA GLY A 319 -12.51 -25.79 -34.93
C GLY A 319 -13.79 -25.90 -35.76
N VAL A 320 -13.69 -25.80 -37.08
CA VAL A 320 -14.83 -25.96 -38.00
C VAL A 320 -15.34 -27.41 -38.03
N LEU A 321 -14.44 -28.41 -38.02
CA LEU A 321 -14.82 -29.82 -37.97
C LEU A 321 -15.45 -30.20 -36.63
N LEU A 322 -14.96 -29.64 -35.52
CA LEU A 322 -15.53 -29.84 -34.19
C LEU A 322 -16.92 -29.20 -34.08
N ALA A 323 -17.09 -27.99 -34.61
CA ALA A 323 -18.41 -27.34 -34.69
C ALA A 323 -19.38 -28.13 -35.57
N ALA A 324 -18.94 -28.63 -36.72
CA ALA A 324 -19.74 -29.50 -37.60
C ALA A 324 -20.11 -30.82 -36.92
N GLY A 325 -19.18 -31.42 -36.15
CA GLY A 325 -19.40 -32.64 -35.37
C GLY A 325 -20.41 -32.44 -34.24
N ILE A 326 -20.32 -31.33 -33.50
CA ILE A 326 -21.28 -30.97 -32.46
C ILE A 326 -22.67 -30.71 -33.08
N PHE A 327 -22.73 -30.03 -34.22
CA PHE A 327 -24.00 -29.78 -34.91
C PHE A 327 -24.64 -31.06 -35.45
N TRP A 328 -23.83 -31.98 -35.97
CA TRP A 328 -24.27 -33.30 -36.42
C TRP A 328 -24.73 -34.18 -35.25
N HIS A 329 -24.02 -34.13 -34.12
CA HIS A 329 -24.40 -34.86 -32.91
C HIS A 329 -25.70 -34.32 -32.29
N SER A 330 -25.85 -32.99 -32.26
CA SER A 330 -27.07 -32.29 -31.81
C SER A 330 -28.28 -32.61 -32.70
N GLN A 331 -28.10 -32.68 -34.02
CA GLN A 331 -29.15 -33.16 -34.93
C GLN A 331 -29.52 -34.63 -34.72
N ARG A 332 -28.54 -35.48 -34.35
CA ARG A 332 -28.76 -36.91 -34.08
C ARG A 332 -29.45 -37.14 -32.73
N GLN A 333 -29.14 -36.33 -31.71
CA GLN A 333 -29.82 -36.36 -30.40
C GLN A 333 -31.23 -35.77 -30.47
N SER A 334 -31.46 -34.73 -31.29
CA SER A 334 -32.80 -34.16 -31.52
C SER A 334 -33.77 -35.16 -32.19
N ARG A 335 -33.23 -36.18 -32.88
CA ARG A 335 -34.03 -37.31 -33.41
C ARG A 335 -34.36 -38.34 -32.32
N ARG A 336 -33.44 -38.61 -31.38
CA ARG A 336 -33.67 -39.52 -30.24
C ARG A 336 -34.60 -38.96 -29.16
N ILE A 337 -34.63 -37.64 -28.98
CA ILE A 337 -35.52 -36.95 -28.01
C ILE A 337 -36.99 -37.01 -28.44
N ARG A 338 -37.29 -37.26 -29.72
CA ARG A 338 -38.66 -37.49 -30.20
C ARG A 338 -39.16 -38.92 -29.98
N GLU A 339 -38.24 -39.88 -29.80
CA GLU A 339 -38.56 -41.29 -29.51
C GLU A 339 -38.66 -41.57 -28.00
N GLN A 340 -38.09 -40.70 -27.14
CA GLN A 340 -38.13 -40.85 -25.68
C GLN A 340 -39.32 -40.17 -24.97
N ARG A 341 -40.29 -39.61 -25.70
CA ARG A 341 -41.57 -39.11 -25.12
C ARG A 341 -42.70 -40.15 -25.07
N GLN A 342 -42.43 -41.45 -25.26
CA GLN A 342 -43.43 -42.52 -25.17
C GLN A 342 -43.10 -43.67 -24.21
N SER A 343 -42.02 -43.61 -23.44
CA SER A 343 -41.75 -44.60 -22.38
C SER A 343 -41.53 -43.90 -21.05
N GLY A 344 -42.61 -43.76 -20.27
CA GLY A 344 -42.47 -43.45 -18.86
C GLY A 344 -41.81 -44.62 -18.14
N ARG A 345 -40.74 -44.35 -17.39
CA ARG A 345 -40.48 -44.92 -16.06
C ARG A 345 -39.24 -44.28 -15.45
N ASP A 346 -39.44 -43.77 -14.24
CA ASP A 346 -38.57 -43.55 -13.10
C ASP A 346 -37.07 -43.85 -13.24
N SER A 347 -36.26 -42.84 -12.89
CA SER A 347 -34.93 -43.07 -12.31
C SER A 347 -34.65 -42.07 -11.20
N ASN A 348 -34.66 -42.61 -9.98
CA ASN A 348 -34.06 -42.06 -8.77
C ASN A 348 -32.63 -41.60 -9.03
N LEU A 349 -32.29 -40.39 -8.58
CA LEU A 349 -30.92 -39.96 -8.33
C LEU A 349 -30.95 -38.86 -7.26
N HIS A 350 -30.98 -39.27 -6.00
CA HIS A 350 -30.74 -38.38 -4.88
C HIS A 350 -29.96 -39.10 -3.78
N LEU A 351 -28.92 -38.39 -3.32
CA LEU A 351 -28.21 -38.53 -2.06
C LEU A 351 -27.29 -39.74 -1.85
N SER A 352 -25.99 -39.52 -2.12
CA SER A 352 -24.91 -40.14 -1.36
C SER A 352 -23.64 -39.29 -1.41
N VAL A 353 -23.66 -38.11 -0.77
CA VAL A 353 -22.44 -37.29 -0.50
C VAL A 353 -22.42 -36.68 0.93
N TRP A 354 -23.43 -36.92 1.78
CA TRP A 354 -23.58 -36.18 3.06
C TRP A 354 -23.20 -36.92 4.36
N VAL A 355 -22.37 -37.97 4.33
CA VAL A 355 -22.10 -38.78 5.55
C VAL A 355 -20.61 -38.88 5.95
N LEU A 356 -19.70 -38.11 5.34
CA LEU A 356 -18.28 -38.13 5.70
C LEU A 356 -17.72 -36.79 6.22
N PHE A 357 -18.58 -35.83 6.54
CA PHE A 357 -18.18 -34.51 7.05
C PHE A 357 -18.66 -34.21 8.49
N TRP A 358 -19.12 -35.22 9.25
CA TRP A 358 -19.75 -35.03 10.57
C TRP A 358 -19.16 -35.89 11.71
N CYS A 359 -17.91 -36.34 11.60
CA CYS A 359 -17.25 -37.13 12.66
C CYS A 359 -15.86 -36.60 13.06
N LEU A 360 -15.62 -35.29 13.03
CA LEU A 360 -14.34 -34.73 13.49
C LEU A 360 -14.46 -33.47 14.37
N VAL A 361 -15.51 -33.38 15.19
CA VAL A 361 -15.60 -32.39 16.29
C VAL A 361 -16.26 -33.06 17.48
N ALA A 362 -15.46 -33.56 18.43
CA ALA A 362 -15.79 -33.69 19.86
C ALA A 362 -14.68 -34.47 20.58
N SER A 363 -13.52 -33.83 20.74
CA SER A 363 -12.57 -34.15 21.82
C SER A 363 -12.40 -32.88 22.63
N GLY A 364 -13.42 -32.52 23.42
CA GLY A 364 -13.30 -31.47 24.41
C GLY A 364 -12.57 -32.05 25.62
N GLU A 365 -11.26 -31.89 25.66
CA GLU A 365 -10.55 -31.98 26.95
C GLU A 365 -11.04 -30.79 27.79
N ASN A 366 -11.49 -31.06 29.01
CA ASN A 366 -11.76 -30.02 30.00
C ASN A 366 -10.41 -29.40 30.35
N VAL A 367 -10.03 -28.35 29.63
CA VAL A 367 -8.85 -27.57 29.95
C VAL A 367 -9.21 -26.77 31.21
N LEU A 368 -8.42 -26.93 32.28
CA LEU A 368 -8.57 -26.16 33.51
C LEU A 368 -8.01 -24.76 33.26
N ALA A 369 -8.61 -23.73 33.86
CA ALA A 369 -8.04 -22.39 33.86
C ALA A 369 -6.60 -22.42 34.39
N ASP A 370 -5.66 -21.86 33.62
CA ASP A 370 -4.25 -21.82 34.01
C ASP A 370 -3.99 -20.61 34.91
N SER A 371 -3.37 -20.84 36.07
CA SER A 371 -3.03 -19.79 37.02
C SER A 371 -1.99 -18.82 36.45
N ALA A 372 -2.18 -17.51 36.59
CA ALA A 372 -1.22 -16.47 36.20
C ALA A 372 -0.14 -16.17 37.26
N LEU A 373 -0.17 -16.82 38.43
CA LEU A 373 0.76 -16.50 39.53
C LEU A 373 2.24 -16.56 39.11
N GLU A 374 2.59 -17.46 38.18
CA GLU A 374 3.96 -17.56 37.64
C GLU A 374 4.38 -16.34 36.80
N LEU A 375 3.43 -15.65 36.17
CA LEU A 375 3.69 -14.44 35.38
C LEU A 375 3.81 -13.20 36.26
N ILE A 376 3.20 -13.22 37.45
CA ILE A 376 3.09 -12.05 38.33
C ILE A 376 4.08 -12.20 39.49
N SER A 377 5.36 -11.98 39.19
CA SER A 377 6.44 -12.12 40.17
C SER A 377 6.16 -11.37 41.47
N GLY A 378 6.21 -12.09 42.60
CA GLY A 378 6.03 -11.53 43.94
C GLY A 378 4.58 -11.51 44.45
N PHE A 379 3.62 -12.05 43.70
CA PHE A 379 2.28 -12.36 44.19
C PHE A 379 2.14 -13.87 44.35
N ASP A 380 1.84 -14.32 45.56
CA ASP A 380 1.41 -15.68 45.87
C ASP A 380 -0.09 -15.68 46.20
N SER A 381 -0.67 -16.87 46.38
CA SER A 381 -2.09 -17.01 46.72
C SER A 381 -2.47 -16.25 48.00
N ALA A 382 -1.60 -16.28 49.02
CA ALA A 382 -1.83 -15.58 50.29
C ALA A 382 -1.88 -14.05 50.12
N ARG A 383 -1.02 -13.49 49.28
CA ARG A 383 -1.05 -12.06 48.96
C ARG A 383 -2.27 -11.70 48.13
N MET A 384 -2.69 -12.57 47.20
CA MET A 384 -3.89 -12.38 46.38
C MET A 384 -5.18 -12.38 47.20
N GLU A 385 -5.27 -13.19 48.25
CA GLU A 385 -6.42 -13.18 49.19
C GLU A 385 -6.63 -11.81 49.87
N ASN A 386 -5.56 -11.01 50.00
CA ASN A 386 -5.61 -9.69 50.64
C ASN A 386 -5.84 -8.53 49.66
N VAL A 387 -6.09 -8.82 48.38
CA VAL A 387 -6.30 -7.81 47.33
C VAL A 387 -7.76 -7.37 47.22
N PHE A 388 -8.70 -8.21 47.68
CA PHE A 388 -10.14 -7.96 47.62
C PHE A 388 -10.86 -8.45 48.89
N PRO A 389 -11.86 -7.73 49.43
CA PRO A 389 -12.46 -6.49 48.94
C PRO A 389 -11.52 -5.28 49.00
N VAL A 390 -11.81 -4.26 48.20
CA VAL A 390 -10.91 -3.11 48.03
C VAL A 390 -11.10 -2.08 49.15
N ASP A 391 -10.50 -2.33 50.31
CA ASP A 391 -10.51 -1.42 51.46
C ASP A 391 -9.13 -1.23 52.11
N GLY A 392 -8.90 -0.05 52.71
CA GLY A 392 -7.69 0.25 53.48
C GLY A 392 -6.37 -0.10 52.78
N GLU A 393 -5.65 -1.08 53.34
CA GLU A 393 -4.35 -1.56 52.86
C GLU A 393 -4.43 -2.36 51.56
N ALA A 394 -5.58 -3.01 51.27
CA ALA A 394 -5.78 -3.81 50.07
C ALA A 394 -5.64 -2.97 48.78
N VAL A 395 -5.97 -1.67 48.84
CA VAL A 395 -5.80 -0.73 47.72
C VAL A 395 -4.36 -0.68 47.23
N GLY A 396 -3.39 -0.68 48.15
CA GLY A 396 -1.97 -0.61 47.81
C GLY A 396 -1.49 -1.89 47.12
N GLU A 397 -1.95 -3.04 47.59
CA GLU A 397 -1.61 -4.34 47.01
C GLU A 397 -2.28 -4.57 45.66
N LEU A 398 -3.56 -4.22 45.53
CA LEU A 398 -4.27 -4.22 44.26
C LEU A 398 -3.62 -3.30 43.23
N ALA A 399 -3.19 -2.10 43.63
CA ALA A 399 -2.53 -1.17 42.72
C ALA A 399 -1.18 -1.72 42.23
N LYS A 400 -0.41 -2.39 43.09
CA LYS A 400 0.82 -3.08 42.70
C LYS A 400 0.54 -4.24 41.74
N LEU A 401 -0.54 -5.00 41.97
CA LEU A 401 -0.97 -6.08 41.09
C LEU A 401 -1.31 -5.57 39.69
N VAL A 402 -2.21 -4.58 39.61
CA VAL A 402 -2.62 -3.96 38.33
C VAL A 402 -1.42 -3.36 37.60
N TYR A 403 -0.51 -2.68 38.30
CA TYR A 403 0.72 -2.15 37.71
C TYR A 403 1.62 -3.22 37.05
N ARG A 404 1.63 -4.43 37.62
CA ARG A 404 2.35 -5.57 37.02
C ARG A 404 1.60 -6.11 35.81
N LEU A 405 0.28 -6.26 35.92
CA LEU A 405 -0.56 -6.71 34.81
C LEU A 405 -0.48 -5.75 33.60
N ASP A 406 -0.44 -4.43 33.82
CA ASP A 406 -0.27 -3.41 32.77
C ASP A 406 1.03 -3.57 31.96
N ARG A 407 2.04 -4.24 32.53
CA ARG A 407 3.35 -4.49 31.92
C ARG A 407 3.50 -5.88 31.32
N LEU A 408 2.54 -6.78 31.58
CA LEU A 408 2.56 -8.08 30.95
C LEU A 408 2.15 -7.95 29.49
N ASP A 409 2.75 -8.79 28.65
CA ASP A 409 2.30 -8.96 27.28
C ASP A 409 0.84 -9.47 27.28
N PRO A 410 -0.12 -8.72 26.70
CA PRO A 410 -1.53 -9.11 26.67
C PRO A 410 -1.76 -10.50 26.08
N THR A 411 -0.90 -10.95 25.15
CA THR A 411 -1.06 -12.25 24.49
C THR A 411 -0.69 -13.40 25.42
N SER A 412 0.23 -13.18 26.36
CA SER A 412 0.60 -14.14 27.40
C SER A 412 -0.56 -14.40 28.36
N LEU A 413 -1.34 -13.37 28.72
CA LEU A 413 -2.56 -13.54 29.51
C LEU A 413 -3.69 -14.17 28.67
N ALA A 414 -3.92 -13.70 27.45
CA ALA A 414 -4.99 -14.21 26.59
C ALA A 414 -4.83 -15.71 26.25
N SER A 415 -3.60 -16.19 26.07
CA SER A 415 -3.34 -17.61 25.83
C SER A 415 -3.75 -18.51 27.01
N ARG A 416 -3.63 -18.01 28.25
CA ARG A 416 -4.11 -18.71 29.47
C ARG A 416 -5.62 -18.60 29.65
N ALA A 417 -6.24 -17.51 29.19
CA ALA A 417 -7.70 -17.36 29.25
C ALA A 417 -8.44 -18.37 28.34
N ASN A 418 -7.89 -18.67 27.17
CA ASN A 418 -8.50 -19.61 26.21
C ASN A 418 -8.57 -21.06 26.74
N ALA A 419 -7.83 -21.37 27.80
CA ALA A 419 -7.88 -22.64 28.51
C ALA A 419 -9.11 -22.74 29.46
N ALA A 420 -9.68 -21.62 29.90
CA ALA A 420 -10.76 -21.60 30.88
C ALA A 420 -12.14 -21.49 30.21
N SER A 421 -13.08 -22.38 30.55
CA SER A 421 -14.50 -22.18 30.22
C SER A 421 -15.15 -21.19 31.18
N LEU A 422 -16.01 -20.29 30.68
CA LEU A 422 -16.72 -19.26 31.47
C LEU A 422 -17.64 -19.83 32.56
N ASP A 423 -18.00 -21.11 32.50
CA ASP A 423 -18.83 -21.82 33.49
C ASP A 423 -18.03 -22.43 34.66
N GLN A 424 -16.70 -22.32 34.67
CA GLN A 424 -15.86 -22.91 35.71
C GLN A 424 -15.69 -21.97 36.91
N GLU A 425 -15.76 -22.50 38.14
CA GLU A 425 -15.40 -21.74 39.34
C GLU A 425 -13.91 -21.32 39.24
N LEU A 426 -13.68 -20.01 39.12
CA LEU A 426 -12.34 -19.44 39.02
C LEU A 426 -11.67 -19.45 40.39
N GLY A 427 -10.52 -20.11 40.48
CA GLY A 427 -9.64 -20.04 41.64
C GLY A 427 -8.89 -18.70 41.72
N LEU A 428 -8.28 -18.45 42.88
CA LEU A 428 -7.40 -17.29 43.07
C LEU A 428 -6.18 -17.38 42.14
N GLY A 429 -5.98 -16.31 41.36
CA GLY A 429 -4.89 -16.22 40.39
C GLY A 429 -5.20 -16.83 39.02
N ASP A 430 -6.38 -17.44 38.83
CA ASP A 430 -6.78 -17.98 37.54
C ASP A 430 -7.04 -16.87 36.53
N VAL A 431 -6.71 -17.11 35.27
CA VAL A 431 -6.93 -16.16 34.18
C VAL A 431 -8.27 -16.44 33.52
N SER A 432 -9.10 -15.41 33.38
CA SER A 432 -10.37 -15.48 32.67
C SER A 432 -10.55 -14.31 31.72
N ALA A 433 -11.08 -14.61 30.53
CA ALA A 433 -11.70 -13.58 29.70
C ALA A 433 -13.01 -13.11 30.38
N PHE A 434 -13.37 -11.85 30.16
CA PHE A 434 -14.65 -11.30 30.61
C PHE A 434 -15.24 -10.42 29.51
N ARG A 435 -16.58 -10.38 29.44
CA ARG A 435 -17.33 -9.44 28.60
C ARG A 435 -18.68 -9.14 29.25
N GLY A 436 -18.95 -7.87 29.52
CA GLY A 436 -20.19 -7.49 30.19
C GLY A 436 -20.53 -6.02 30.06
N ASN A 437 -21.78 -5.71 30.42
CA ASN A 437 -22.27 -4.35 30.45
C ASN A 437 -21.89 -3.69 31.78
N VAL A 438 -21.43 -2.45 31.73
CA VAL A 438 -21.05 -1.68 32.91
C VAL A 438 -22.29 -1.21 33.64
N ASP A 439 -22.46 -1.65 34.90
CA ASP A 439 -23.51 -1.18 35.80
C ASP A 439 -23.05 0.01 36.63
N GLN A 440 -21.82 -0.07 37.16
CA GLN A 440 -21.28 0.93 38.08
C GLN A 440 -19.80 1.16 37.81
N ILE A 441 -19.37 2.42 37.92
CA ILE A 441 -17.99 2.86 37.81
C ILE A 441 -17.60 3.54 39.11
N GLN A 442 -16.55 3.04 39.78
CA GLN A 442 -16.02 3.62 41.00
C GLN A 442 -14.54 3.92 40.85
N SER A 443 -14.14 5.17 41.09
CA SER A 443 -12.72 5.54 41.15
C SER A 443 -12.18 5.39 42.57
N ILE A 444 -11.05 4.71 42.71
CA ILE A 444 -10.37 4.45 43.99
C ILE A 444 -9.04 5.20 43.97
N THR A 445 -8.81 6.04 44.97
CA THR A 445 -7.59 6.86 45.03
C THR A 445 -6.45 6.07 45.66
N ILE A 446 -5.29 6.08 45.02
CA ILE A 446 -4.12 5.35 45.50
C ILE A 446 -3.41 6.13 46.62
N PRO A 447 -2.87 5.45 47.65
CA PRO A 447 -2.03 6.06 48.67
C PRO A 447 -0.89 6.92 48.09
N ALA A 448 -0.64 8.08 48.68
CA ALA A 448 0.26 9.09 48.10
C ALA A 448 1.71 8.62 47.98
N ASP A 449 2.14 7.75 48.89
CA ASP A 449 3.44 7.09 48.92
C ASP A 449 3.68 6.14 47.72
N LEU A 450 2.61 5.57 47.15
CA LEU A 450 2.72 4.68 45.99
C LEU A 450 2.61 5.40 44.65
N ARG A 451 2.03 6.61 44.61
CA ARG A 451 1.77 7.33 43.34
C ARG A 451 3.03 7.64 42.54
N SER A 452 4.16 7.89 43.21
CA SER A 452 5.44 8.15 42.54
C SER A 452 6.02 6.91 41.85
N TYR A 453 5.60 5.72 42.26
CA TYR A 453 6.12 4.45 41.75
C TYR A 453 5.19 3.79 40.73
N LEU A 454 3.87 3.95 40.88
CA LEU A 454 2.89 3.22 40.08
C LEU A 454 2.47 3.95 38.79
N GLU A 455 2.93 5.18 38.55
CA GLU A 455 2.65 5.95 37.32
C GLU A 455 1.17 6.31 37.06
N PHE A 456 0.23 5.81 37.86
CA PHE A 456 -1.17 6.20 37.84
C PHE A 456 -1.67 6.63 39.24
N PRO A 457 -2.55 7.65 39.34
CA PRO A 457 -3.00 8.20 40.62
C PRO A 457 -4.23 7.50 41.20
N LYS A 458 -4.94 6.70 40.39
CA LYS A 458 -6.23 6.10 40.72
C LYS A 458 -6.36 4.72 40.09
N LEU A 459 -7.16 3.87 40.72
CA LEU A 459 -7.72 2.65 40.13
C LEU A 459 -9.20 2.90 39.80
N TYR A 460 -9.73 2.09 38.91
CA TYR A 460 -11.15 2.05 38.57
C TYR A 460 -11.67 0.64 38.86
N GLN A 461 -12.72 0.55 39.67
CA GLN A 461 -13.50 -0.66 39.87
C GLN A 461 -14.81 -0.52 39.09
N LEU A 462 -15.02 -1.43 38.15
CA LEU A 462 -16.20 -1.56 37.33
C LEU A 462 -17.03 -2.72 37.85
N ILE A 463 -18.29 -2.50 38.18
CA ILE A 463 -19.24 -3.59 38.35
C ILE A 463 -19.87 -3.84 36.98
N ILE A 464 -19.70 -5.05 36.47
CA ILE A 464 -20.23 -5.46 35.18
C ILE A 464 -21.21 -6.62 35.32
N ARG A 465 -22.19 -6.68 34.41
CA ARG A 465 -23.01 -7.88 34.20
C ARG A 465 -22.51 -8.64 32.99
N PRO A 466 -21.97 -9.86 33.15
CA PRO A 466 -21.54 -10.68 32.03
C PRO A 466 -22.67 -10.90 31.02
N THR A 467 -22.33 -10.89 29.74
CA THR A 467 -23.33 -11.08 28.66
C THR A 467 -23.95 -12.48 28.70
N GLU A 468 -23.15 -13.47 29.09
CA GLU A 468 -23.55 -14.89 29.16
C GLU A 468 -24.33 -15.21 30.45
N SER A 469 -23.98 -14.55 31.55
CA SER A 469 -24.57 -14.74 32.88
C SER A 469 -25.13 -13.42 33.44
N PRO A 470 -26.22 -12.87 32.86
CA PRO A 470 -26.72 -11.53 33.18
C PRO A 470 -27.31 -11.37 34.58
N LYS A 471 -27.43 -12.47 35.35
CA LYS A 471 -27.90 -12.48 36.74
C LYS A 471 -26.76 -12.31 37.75
N GLU A 472 -25.51 -12.41 37.31
CA GLU A 472 -24.33 -12.32 38.16
C GLU A 472 -23.63 -10.98 37.96
N ALA A 473 -23.02 -10.47 39.02
CA ALA A 473 -22.20 -9.26 38.97
C ALA A 473 -20.73 -9.62 39.18
N TRP A 474 -19.88 -9.08 38.30
CA TRP A 474 -18.43 -9.23 38.39
C TRP A 474 -17.80 -7.86 38.68
N ALA A 475 -16.77 -7.84 39.51
CA ALA A 475 -15.93 -6.66 39.71
C ALA A 475 -14.71 -6.74 38.80
N VAL A 476 -14.49 -5.74 37.96
CA VAL A 476 -13.29 -5.63 37.11
C VAL A 476 -12.51 -4.41 37.55
N ILE A 477 -11.24 -4.60 37.91
CA ILE A 477 -10.36 -3.53 38.37
C ILE A 477 -9.27 -3.26 37.35
N SER A 478 -9.09 -1.99 36.98
CA SER A 478 -8.04 -1.53 36.07
C SER A 478 -7.45 -0.18 36.48
N SER A 479 -6.23 0.13 36.02
CA SER A 479 -5.56 1.41 36.24
C SER A 479 -6.10 2.52 35.32
N ALA A 480 -6.66 2.14 34.18
CA ALA A 480 -7.17 3.06 33.17
C ALA A 480 -8.53 2.60 32.64
N VAL A 481 -9.40 3.56 32.38
CA VAL A 481 -10.66 3.37 31.68
C VAL A 481 -10.78 4.40 30.56
N PRO A 482 -11.50 4.11 29.47
CA PRO A 482 -11.77 5.09 28.44
C PRO A 482 -12.42 6.34 29.05
N PRO A 483 -12.00 7.56 28.66
CA PRO A 483 -12.54 8.81 29.20
C PRO A 483 -14.04 8.98 28.92
N ASP A 484 -14.53 8.36 27.84
CA ASP A 484 -15.94 8.40 27.41
C ASP A 484 -16.77 7.22 27.97
N LEU A 485 -16.21 6.36 28.84
CA LEU A 485 -16.90 5.20 29.41
C LEU A 485 -18.11 5.60 30.27
N GLN A 486 -19.27 5.00 30.01
CA GLN A 486 -20.51 5.24 30.74
C GLN A 486 -21.17 3.94 31.20
N THR A 487 -22.06 4.03 32.19
CA THR A 487 -22.96 2.93 32.56
C THR A 487 -23.81 2.54 31.36
N GLY A 488 -23.96 1.25 31.09
CA GLY A 488 -24.63 0.68 29.93
C GLY A 488 -23.68 0.27 28.80
N ASP A 489 -22.45 0.79 28.78
CA ASP A 489 -21.43 0.42 27.81
C ASP A 489 -20.97 -1.02 27.99
N VAL A 490 -20.42 -1.61 26.94
CA VAL A 490 -19.84 -2.95 26.97
C VAL A 490 -18.34 -2.84 27.18
N VAL A 491 -17.81 -3.60 28.13
CA VAL A 491 -16.37 -3.76 28.34
C VAL A 491 -15.98 -5.21 28.30
N TRP A 492 -14.77 -5.48 27.82
CA TRP A 492 -14.21 -6.82 27.79
C TRP A 492 -12.69 -6.78 27.95
N GLY A 493 -12.12 -7.94 28.23
CA GLY A 493 -10.69 -8.09 28.40
C GLY A 493 -10.33 -9.45 28.99
N VAL A 494 -9.09 -9.55 29.45
CA VAL A 494 -8.56 -10.72 30.14
C VAL A 494 -8.06 -10.26 31.50
N GLY A 495 -8.57 -10.85 32.56
CA GLY A 495 -8.21 -10.51 33.93
C GLY A 495 -7.78 -11.72 34.74
N VAL A 496 -7.14 -11.44 35.86
CA VAL A 496 -6.70 -12.43 36.85
C VAL A 496 -7.64 -12.37 38.04
N SER A 497 -8.17 -13.52 38.44
CA SER A 497 -9.08 -13.63 39.58
C SER A 497 -8.38 -13.26 40.87
N VAL A 498 -8.96 -12.28 41.59
CA VAL A 498 -8.53 -11.81 42.91
C VAL A 498 -9.54 -12.20 44.00
N LEU A 499 -10.58 -12.96 43.65
CA LEU A 499 -11.60 -13.43 44.58
C LEU A 499 -11.64 -14.96 44.59
N GLY A 500 -11.36 -15.58 45.74
CA GLY A 500 -11.41 -17.04 45.90
C GLY A 500 -12.78 -17.60 46.25
N THR A 501 -13.67 -16.79 46.84
CA THR A 501 -15.03 -17.20 47.23
C THR A 501 -16.00 -16.03 47.08
N ALA A 502 -17.21 -16.28 46.57
CA ALA A 502 -18.24 -15.25 46.39
C ALA A 502 -18.51 -14.46 47.69
N VAL A 503 -18.69 -13.14 47.57
CA VAL A 503 -19.03 -12.26 48.70
C VAL A 503 -20.51 -11.95 48.66
N ASP A 504 -21.29 -12.67 49.48
CA ASP A 504 -22.76 -12.55 49.53
C ASP A 504 -23.25 -11.36 50.38
N ASP A 505 -22.40 -10.77 51.24
CA ASP A 505 -22.76 -9.67 52.14
C ASP A 505 -22.79 -8.27 51.48
N MET A 506 -22.58 -8.18 50.17
CA MET A 506 -22.63 -6.92 49.43
C MET A 506 -24.05 -6.59 48.92
N VAL A 507 -24.33 -5.30 48.73
CA VAL A 507 -25.61 -4.80 48.17
C VAL A 507 -25.92 -5.43 46.81
N VAL A 508 -24.88 -5.78 46.05
CA VAL A 508 -24.94 -6.63 44.87
C VAL A 508 -23.95 -7.78 45.09
N PRO A 509 -24.39 -9.06 45.12
CA PRO A 509 -23.50 -10.18 45.35
C PRO A 509 -22.49 -10.30 44.20
N ILE A 510 -21.20 -10.20 44.54
CA ILE A 510 -20.10 -10.29 43.58
C ILE A 510 -19.64 -11.74 43.52
N ARG A 511 -19.84 -12.37 42.36
CA ARG A 511 -19.46 -13.76 42.09
C ARG A 511 -17.98 -13.89 41.79
N CYS A 512 -17.41 -12.90 41.10
CA CYS A 512 -16.02 -12.90 40.66
C CYS A 512 -15.45 -11.48 40.73
N ALA A 513 -14.18 -11.36 41.12
CA ALA A 513 -13.43 -10.12 40.98
C ALA A 513 -12.16 -10.38 40.17
N LEU A 514 -11.92 -9.56 39.15
CA LEU A 514 -10.81 -9.68 38.22
C LEU A 514 -9.97 -8.40 38.23
N ALA A 515 -8.66 -8.52 38.37
CA ALA A 515 -7.72 -7.43 38.07
C ALA A 515 -7.25 -7.57 36.62
N THR A 516 -7.23 -6.47 35.85
CA THR A 516 -6.79 -6.49 34.44
C THR A 516 -5.80 -5.38 34.14
N GLY A 517 -4.83 -5.69 33.28
CA GLY A 517 -3.86 -4.74 32.74
C GLY A 517 -4.39 -3.87 31.58
N GLY A 518 -5.58 -4.20 31.08
CA GLY A 518 -6.16 -3.49 29.95
C GLY A 518 -7.65 -3.73 29.83
N LEU A 519 -8.37 -2.71 29.39
CA LEU A 519 -9.81 -2.76 29.19
C LEU A 519 -10.13 -2.38 27.75
N SER A 520 -10.85 -3.26 27.07
CA SER A 520 -11.45 -2.95 25.78
C SER A 520 -12.89 -2.48 25.97
N TRP A 521 -13.34 -1.60 25.08
CA TRP A 521 -14.57 -0.85 25.28
C TRP A 521 -15.35 -0.62 23.99
N GLN A 522 -16.68 -0.65 24.13
CA GLN A 522 -17.64 -0.28 23.12
C GLN A 522 -18.79 0.50 23.76
N PRO A 523 -19.08 1.74 23.31
CA PRO A 523 -20.17 2.52 23.83
C PRO A 523 -21.52 1.91 23.46
N GLN A 524 -22.50 2.04 24.35
CA GLN A 524 -23.88 1.65 24.08
C GLN A 524 -24.46 2.46 22.91
N GLU A 525 -24.18 3.77 22.89
CA GLU A 525 -24.58 4.67 21.81
C GLU A 525 -23.40 5.00 20.90
N ILE A 526 -23.34 4.33 19.74
CA ILE A 526 -22.27 4.53 18.77
C ILE A 526 -22.48 5.84 18.00
N ARG A 527 -21.55 6.79 18.19
CA ARG A 527 -21.60 8.18 17.70
C ARG A 527 -21.52 8.32 16.18
N SER A 528 -20.80 7.43 15.50
CA SER A 528 -20.60 7.52 14.04
C SER A 528 -20.71 6.18 13.34
N VAL A 529 -21.02 6.23 12.05
CA VAL A 529 -21.09 5.05 11.19
C VAL A 529 -19.75 4.31 11.15
N GLY A 530 -18.63 5.06 11.17
CA GLY A 530 -17.30 4.46 11.15
C GLY A 530 -17.00 3.66 12.41
N TRP A 531 -17.34 4.21 13.58
CA TRP A 531 -17.17 3.49 14.84
C TRP A 531 -18.03 2.23 14.91
N ARG A 532 -19.22 2.25 14.32
CA ARG A 532 -20.08 1.07 14.23
C ARG A 532 -19.43 -0.01 13.38
N LEU A 533 -18.97 0.35 12.18
CA LEU A 533 -18.28 -0.58 11.31
C LEU A 533 -17.04 -1.18 11.97
N LEU A 534 -16.23 -0.36 12.66
CA LEU A 534 -15.07 -0.83 13.40
C LEU A 534 -15.48 -1.81 14.51
N ALA A 535 -16.45 -1.44 15.35
CA ALA A 535 -16.91 -2.29 16.46
C ALA A 535 -17.54 -3.61 15.98
N ASP A 536 -18.28 -3.58 14.87
CA ASP A 536 -18.88 -4.77 14.25
C ASP A 536 -17.80 -5.76 13.76
N GLN A 537 -16.60 -5.27 13.44
CA GLN A 537 -15.43 -6.11 13.12
C GLN A 537 -14.55 -6.42 14.33
N GLY A 538 -15.02 -6.15 15.55
CA GLY A 538 -14.29 -6.46 16.79
C GLY A 538 -13.18 -5.47 17.14
N PHE A 539 -13.09 -4.31 16.48
CA PHE A 539 -12.14 -3.27 16.85
C PHE A 539 -12.50 -2.65 18.20
N ASP A 540 -11.51 -2.57 19.10
CA ASP A 540 -11.63 -1.91 20.39
C ASP A 540 -11.68 -0.38 20.23
N LEU A 541 -12.83 0.23 20.45
CA LEU A 541 -13.02 1.66 20.29
C LEU A 541 -12.25 2.49 21.33
N GLY A 542 -11.79 1.87 22.42
CA GLY A 542 -10.88 2.51 23.39
C GLY A 542 -9.55 2.93 22.75
N LEU A 543 -9.10 2.20 21.72
CA LEU A 543 -7.87 2.51 20.97
C LEU A 543 -7.96 3.83 20.18
N LEU A 544 -9.17 4.35 19.92
CA LEU A 544 -9.34 5.63 19.23
C LEU A 544 -8.81 6.80 20.05
N ASP A 545 -8.82 6.72 21.38
CA ASP A 545 -8.28 7.78 22.23
C ASP A 545 -6.75 7.83 22.17
N ASP A 546 -6.09 6.69 22.06
CA ASP A 546 -4.63 6.63 21.81
C ASP A 546 -4.28 7.29 20.47
N ILE A 547 -5.06 6.95 19.43
CA ILE A 547 -4.91 7.54 18.10
C ILE A 547 -5.06 9.08 18.15
N ARG A 548 -6.05 9.60 18.88
CA ARG A 548 -6.24 11.05 19.08
C ARG A 548 -5.10 11.69 19.85
N ARG A 549 -4.63 11.08 20.95
CA ARG A 549 -3.52 11.59 21.77
C ARG A 549 -2.18 11.61 21.03
N ALA A 550 -2.03 10.74 20.05
CA ALA A 550 -0.87 10.66 19.17
C ALA A 550 -1.01 11.47 17.88
N ASN A 551 -2.06 12.29 17.75
CA ASN A 551 -2.25 13.16 16.60
C ASN A 551 -1.10 14.17 16.44
N ARG A 552 -0.71 14.44 15.18
CA ARG A 552 0.45 15.23 14.73
C ARG A 552 1.81 14.71 15.21
N LYS A 553 1.87 13.52 15.80
CA LYS A 553 3.13 12.86 16.19
C LYS A 553 3.55 11.79 15.16
N PRO A 554 4.85 11.45 15.09
CA PRO A 554 5.33 10.31 14.31
C PRO A 554 4.68 9.00 14.75
N LEU A 555 4.61 8.03 13.83
CA LEU A 555 4.21 6.66 14.18
C LEU A 555 5.27 6.02 15.05
N ARG A 556 4.86 5.54 16.23
CA ARG A 556 5.71 4.91 17.25
C ARG A 556 5.34 3.45 17.44
N ALA A 557 6.12 2.73 18.25
CA ALA A 557 5.81 1.36 18.61
C ALA A 557 4.48 1.21 19.37
N GLU A 558 4.16 2.18 20.23
CA GLU A 558 2.89 2.24 20.98
C GLU A 558 1.65 2.28 20.06
N ASP A 559 1.78 2.79 18.84
CA ASP A 559 0.67 2.92 17.89
C ASP A 559 0.35 1.61 17.15
N GLN A 560 1.19 0.58 17.29
CA GLN A 560 1.09 -0.64 16.48
C GLN A 560 -0.23 -1.36 16.70
N ARG A 561 -0.66 -1.51 17.96
CA ARG A 561 -1.90 -2.22 18.30
C ARG A 561 -3.10 -1.58 17.61
N SER A 562 -3.24 -0.26 17.70
CA SER A 562 -4.37 0.45 17.12
C SER A 562 -4.29 0.55 15.59
N PHE A 563 -3.08 0.70 15.04
CA PHE A 563 -2.85 0.71 13.60
C PHE A 563 -3.21 -0.64 12.96
N TYR A 564 -2.66 -1.74 13.47
CA TYR A 564 -2.89 -3.06 12.90
C TYR A 564 -4.30 -3.57 13.14
N ALA A 565 -4.89 -3.31 14.32
CA ALA A 565 -6.28 -3.68 14.58
C ALA A 565 -7.25 -2.96 13.62
N MET A 566 -7.02 -1.68 13.33
CA MET A 566 -7.86 -0.93 12.38
C MET A 566 -7.64 -1.40 10.94
N MET A 567 -6.40 -1.75 10.60
CA MET A 567 -6.05 -2.33 9.31
C MET A 567 -6.72 -3.70 9.11
N ASP A 568 -6.73 -4.57 10.12
CA ASP A 568 -7.41 -5.87 10.02
C ASP A 568 -8.93 -5.69 9.91
N ALA A 569 -9.51 -4.81 10.75
CA ALA A 569 -10.93 -4.47 10.68
C ALA A 569 -11.35 -3.94 9.30
N SER A 570 -10.48 -3.17 8.61
CA SER A 570 -10.80 -2.61 7.29
C SER A 570 -10.97 -3.67 6.18
N ARG A 571 -10.42 -4.88 6.35
CA ARG A 571 -10.50 -5.96 5.35
C ARG A 571 -11.92 -6.52 5.19
N TYR A 572 -12.65 -6.57 6.29
CA TYR A 572 -13.94 -7.24 6.36
C TYR A 572 -15.11 -6.33 6.01
N VAL A 573 -14.85 -5.04 5.83
CA VAL A 573 -15.82 -4.02 5.45
C VAL A 573 -16.09 -4.11 3.93
N THR A 574 -17.00 -5.00 3.51
CA THR A 574 -17.32 -5.26 2.09
C THR A 574 -18.83 -5.27 1.77
N GLY A 575 -19.18 -4.97 0.51
CA GLY A 575 -20.47 -5.30 -0.12
C GLY A 575 -21.66 -4.39 0.18
N ASP A 576 -22.05 -4.27 1.44
CA ASP A 576 -23.30 -3.60 1.88
C ASP A 576 -23.02 -2.46 2.88
N THR A 577 -21.88 -1.80 2.68
CA THR A 577 -21.41 -0.78 3.61
C THR A 577 -22.17 0.53 3.46
N PRO A 578 -22.50 1.19 4.59
CA PRO A 578 -23.14 2.49 4.57
C PRO A 578 -22.25 3.50 3.83
N THR A 579 -22.90 4.43 3.10
CA THR A 579 -22.20 5.40 2.27
C THR A 579 -21.17 6.19 3.10
N PRO A 580 -19.87 6.17 2.72
CA PRO A 580 -18.85 6.90 3.45
C PRO A 580 -19.09 8.40 3.39
N LYS A 581 -18.73 9.09 4.48
CA LYS A 581 -18.85 10.54 4.57
C LYS A 581 -17.79 11.18 3.67
N ARG A 582 -18.19 11.94 2.64
CA ARG A 582 -17.23 12.73 1.85
C ARG A 582 -16.65 13.83 2.73
N VAL A 583 -15.32 13.83 2.89
CA VAL A 583 -14.62 14.81 3.74
C VAL A 583 -13.55 15.53 2.90
N PRO A 584 -13.61 16.88 2.81
CA PRO A 584 -12.53 17.66 2.22
C PRO A 584 -11.21 17.44 2.95
N ILE A 585 -10.08 17.46 2.23
CA ILE A 585 -8.76 17.26 2.84
C ILE A 585 -8.47 18.31 3.92
N VAL A 586 -8.97 19.54 3.76
CA VAL A 586 -8.82 20.62 4.75
C VAL A 586 -9.42 20.24 6.12
N ASP A 587 -10.53 19.51 6.14
CA ASP A 587 -11.17 19.07 7.39
C ASP A 587 -10.31 18.00 8.10
N LEU A 588 -9.61 17.16 7.34
CA LEU A 588 -8.65 16.18 7.88
C LEU A 588 -7.42 16.83 8.53
N LEU A 589 -7.14 18.10 8.21
CA LEU A 589 -6.03 18.87 8.77
C LEU A 589 -6.44 19.72 9.97
N THR A 590 -7.67 20.24 9.92
CA THR A 590 -8.19 21.19 10.91
C THR A 590 -8.98 20.53 12.04
N GLN A 591 -9.63 19.39 11.79
CA GLN A 591 -10.42 18.64 12.79
C GLN A 591 -10.02 17.15 12.89
N PRO A 592 -8.72 16.82 12.94
CA PRO A 592 -8.27 15.43 12.91
C PRO A 592 -8.77 14.60 14.10
N GLU A 593 -8.80 15.16 15.31
CA GLU A 593 -9.19 14.41 16.51
C GLU A 593 -10.67 13.99 16.48
N ARG A 594 -11.52 14.82 15.87
CA ARG A 594 -12.96 14.55 15.73
C ARG A 594 -13.24 13.43 14.72
N LEU A 595 -12.39 13.30 13.70
CA LEU A 595 -12.59 12.35 12.61
C LEU A 595 -11.91 11.00 12.85
N ALA A 596 -11.16 10.83 13.94
CA ALA A 596 -10.52 9.56 14.27
C ALA A 596 -11.54 8.41 14.33
N GLY A 597 -11.36 7.41 13.47
CA GLY A 597 -12.26 6.26 13.30
C GLY A 597 -13.49 6.51 12.41
N ASP A 598 -13.71 7.72 11.90
CA ASP A 598 -14.81 7.97 10.97
C ASP A 598 -14.57 7.30 9.61
N TYR A 599 -15.64 6.76 9.03
CA TYR A 599 -15.63 6.18 7.70
C TYR A 599 -15.80 7.28 6.65
N VAL A 600 -14.70 7.60 5.96
CA VAL A 600 -14.58 8.77 5.09
C VAL A 600 -14.31 8.37 3.64
N ARG A 601 -14.73 9.25 2.73
CA ARG A 601 -14.40 9.20 1.30
C ARG A 601 -13.58 10.43 0.92
N ILE A 602 -12.44 10.21 0.28
CA ILE A 602 -11.60 11.27 -0.27
C ILE A 602 -11.28 11.06 -1.75
N ASP A 603 -10.93 12.16 -2.41
CA ASP A 603 -10.41 12.17 -3.77
C ASP A 603 -8.93 12.51 -3.75
N ALA A 604 -8.11 11.67 -4.39
CA ALA A 604 -6.68 11.86 -4.41
C ALA A 604 -6.06 11.44 -5.76
N GLU A 605 -4.87 11.94 -6.04
CA GLU A 605 -4.03 11.48 -7.14
C GLU A 605 -2.86 10.67 -6.58
N LEU A 606 -2.81 9.38 -6.85
CA LEU A 606 -1.72 8.50 -6.44
C LEU A 606 -0.41 8.96 -7.10
N VAL A 607 0.68 8.92 -6.33
CA VAL A 607 2.04 9.27 -6.76
C VAL A 607 2.96 8.05 -6.67
N ARG A 608 2.78 7.22 -5.64
CA ARG A 608 3.67 6.11 -5.35
C ARG A 608 2.96 5.02 -4.57
N VAL A 609 3.36 3.78 -4.83
CA VAL A 609 2.97 2.58 -4.09
C VAL A 609 4.23 2.01 -3.47
N THR A 610 4.20 1.74 -2.17
CA THR A 610 5.29 1.12 -1.41
C THR A 610 4.75 -0.10 -0.69
N ARG A 611 5.34 -1.26 -0.92
CA ARG A 611 5.08 -2.46 -0.13
C ARG A 611 5.85 -2.39 1.19
N VAL A 612 5.16 -2.60 2.29
CA VAL A 612 5.72 -2.59 3.63
C VAL A 612 5.54 -3.97 4.25
N GLN A 613 6.65 -4.64 4.54
CA GLN A 613 6.65 -5.96 5.15
C GLN A 613 6.39 -5.85 6.66
N VAL A 614 5.56 -6.73 7.20
CA VAL A 614 5.30 -6.84 8.63
C VAL A 614 6.26 -7.88 9.21
N ALA A 615 6.87 -7.57 10.35
CA ALA A 615 7.79 -8.48 11.02
C ALA A 615 7.11 -9.83 11.32
N ALA A 616 7.78 -10.94 10.96
CA ALA A 616 7.23 -12.30 11.12
C ALA A 616 6.83 -12.64 12.56
N ALA A 617 7.56 -12.11 13.55
CA ALA A 617 7.23 -12.27 14.96
C ALA A 617 5.80 -11.79 15.30
N ARG A 618 5.32 -10.72 14.66
CA ARG A 618 3.96 -10.21 14.89
C ARG A 618 2.87 -11.05 14.25
N GLN A 619 3.16 -11.62 13.08
CA GLN A 619 2.26 -12.57 12.44
C GLN A 619 2.13 -13.83 13.30
N ALA A 620 3.24 -14.30 13.89
CA ALA A 620 3.27 -15.48 14.74
C ALA A 620 2.42 -15.32 16.03
N ILE A 621 2.32 -14.10 16.56
CA ILE A 621 1.51 -13.78 17.74
C ILE A 621 0.04 -13.48 17.37
N GLY A 622 -0.29 -13.49 16.07
CA GLY A 622 -1.67 -13.29 15.59
C GLY A 622 -2.14 -11.84 15.61
N GLU A 623 -1.26 -10.86 15.86
CA GLU A 623 -1.61 -9.43 15.87
C GLU A 623 -1.92 -8.89 14.47
N VAL A 624 -1.36 -9.50 13.44
CA VAL A 624 -1.53 -9.09 12.04
C VAL A 624 -1.75 -10.32 11.18
N SER A 625 -2.87 -10.32 10.43
CA SER A 625 -3.24 -11.42 9.54
C SER A 625 -2.47 -11.42 8.21
N THR A 626 -1.78 -10.32 7.87
CA THR A 626 -1.05 -10.15 6.62
C THR A 626 0.47 -10.10 6.80
N ALA A 627 1.18 -10.66 5.84
CA ALA A 627 2.65 -10.59 5.82
C ALA A 627 3.19 -9.22 5.39
N SER A 628 2.39 -8.48 4.62
CA SER A 628 2.70 -7.13 4.17
C SER A 628 1.43 -6.33 4.03
N TYR A 629 1.60 -5.01 4.02
CA TYR A 629 0.58 -4.05 3.58
C TYR A 629 1.21 -3.11 2.56
N TYR A 630 0.40 -2.26 1.95
CA TYR A 630 0.87 -1.26 1.00
C TYR A 630 0.57 0.13 1.52
N GLN A 631 1.59 0.99 1.50
CA GLN A 631 1.45 2.42 1.69
C GLN A 631 1.41 3.10 0.33
N LEU A 632 0.35 3.84 0.07
CA LEU A 632 0.16 4.64 -1.13
C LEU A 632 0.33 6.11 -0.74
N ASP A 633 1.29 6.76 -1.38
CA ASP A 633 1.45 8.21 -1.25
C ASP A 633 0.63 8.88 -2.35
N ALA A 634 -0.23 9.81 -1.95
CA ALA A 634 -1.15 10.50 -2.84
C ALA A 634 -1.17 12.00 -2.58
N MET A 635 -1.76 12.75 -3.52
CA MET A 635 -1.99 14.18 -3.41
C MET A 635 -3.50 14.43 -3.42
N GLY A 636 -4.02 14.88 -2.28
CA GLY A 636 -5.42 15.26 -2.13
C GLY A 636 -5.64 16.73 -2.50
N ASN A 637 -6.83 17.06 -3.01
CA ASN A 637 -7.18 18.44 -3.37
C ASN A 637 -7.63 19.24 -2.12
N VAL A 638 -7.01 20.38 -1.86
CA VAL A 638 -7.38 21.30 -0.76
C VAL A 638 -8.20 22.51 -1.21
N GLY A 639 -8.58 22.58 -2.49
CA GLY A 639 -9.32 23.70 -3.06
C GLY A 639 -8.47 24.96 -3.16
N ASP A 640 -9.09 26.13 -3.00
CA ASP A 640 -8.43 27.44 -3.09
C ASP A 640 -7.69 27.85 -1.80
N VAL A 641 -7.43 26.89 -0.89
CA VAL A 641 -6.73 27.13 0.37
C VAL A 641 -5.22 27.01 0.16
N GLU A 642 -4.48 28.04 0.56
CA GLU A 642 -3.02 28.01 0.65
C GLU A 642 -2.62 27.57 2.05
N ILE A 643 -1.97 26.40 2.15
CA ILE A 643 -1.44 25.90 3.41
C ILE A 643 -0.02 26.42 3.56
N GLN A 644 0.19 27.22 4.60
CA GLN A 644 1.49 27.77 4.96
C GLN A 644 2.07 26.96 6.12
N ILE A 645 3.20 26.29 5.88
CA ILE A 645 3.96 25.59 6.92
C ILE A 645 5.14 26.48 7.30
N GLU A 646 5.17 26.92 8.55
CA GLU A 646 6.25 27.73 9.10
C GLU A 646 7.49 26.88 9.34
N ALA A 647 8.67 27.48 9.13
CA ALA A 647 9.93 26.85 9.49
C ALA A 647 10.05 26.81 11.03
N PRO A 648 10.48 25.69 11.62
CA PRO A 648 10.56 25.48 13.08
C PRO A 648 11.34 26.57 13.82
N ASP A 649 12.34 27.17 13.19
CA ASP A 649 13.19 28.22 13.80
C ASP A 649 12.90 29.63 13.28
N GLY A 650 11.81 29.82 12.51
CA GLY A 650 11.45 31.11 11.88
C GLY A 650 12.46 31.64 10.84
N GLY A 651 13.56 30.93 10.61
CA GLY A 651 14.70 31.38 9.79
C GLY A 651 14.57 31.15 8.28
N GLY A 652 13.44 30.62 7.78
CA GLY A 652 13.25 30.29 6.37
C GLY A 652 11.88 30.75 5.82
N PRO A 653 11.76 30.98 4.50
CA PRO A 653 10.48 31.29 3.88
C PRO A 653 9.52 30.11 4.10
N PRO A 654 8.26 30.37 4.48
CA PRO A 654 7.33 29.31 4.79
C PRO A 654 7.01 28.48 3.55
N LEU A 655 6.89 27.16 3.71
CA LEU A 655 6.50 26.27 2.62
C LEU A 655 5.02 26.49 2.33
N ARG A 656 4.72 27.01 1.14
CA ARG A 656 3.37 27.28 0.66
C ARG A 656 2.93 26.19 -0.29
N LEU A 657 1.96 25.39 0.14
CA LEU A 657 1.31 24.38 -0.68
C LEU A 657 -0.04 24.92 -1.13
N LYS A 658 -0.22 25.02 -2.46
CA LYS A 658 -1.48 25.44 -3.08
C LYS A 658 -2.15 24.25 -3.75
N ASN A 659 -3.47 24.14 -3.56
CA ASN A 659 -4.37 23.21 -4.24
C ASN A 659 -4.16 21.72 -3.96
N ARG A 660 -2.96 21.29 -3.56
CA ARG A 660 -2.63 19.88 -3.32
C ARG A 660 -1.91 19.71 -2.00
N PHE A 661 -2.29 18.69 -1.26
CA PHE A 661 -1.68 18.32 0.01
C PHE A 661 -1.37 16.82 0.03
N PRO A 662 -0.23 16.38 0.59
CA PRO A 662 0.09 14.96 0.73
C PRO A 662 -0.99 14.24 1.53
N VAL A 663 -1.30 13.01 1.13
CA VAL A 663 -2.15 12.08 1.87
C VAL A 663 -1.48 10.71 1.84
N SER A 664 -1.47 10.04 2.99
CA SER A 664 -0.94 8.69 3.16
C SER A 664 -2.12 7.73 3.26
N ILE A 665 -2.16 6.73 2.38
CA ILE A 665 -3.22 5.74 2.35
C ILE A 665 -2.60 4.37 2.62
N VAL A 666 -3.17 3.59 3.52
CA VAL A 666 -2.73 2.23 3.82
C VAL A 666 -3.79 1.26 3.34
N VAL A 667 -3.36 0.23 2.61
CA VAL A 667 -4.22 -0.86 2.16
C VAL A 667 -3.62 -2.21 2.49
N ASN A 668 -4.48 -3.16 2.85
CA ASN A 668 -4.08 -4.55 3.04
C ASN A 668 -3.66 -5.19 1.70
N GLU A 669 -4.48 -4.98 0.67
CA GLU A 669 -4.31 -5.58 -0.64
C GLU A 669 -4.45 -4.50 -1.72
N LEU A 670 -3.59 -4.55 -2.73
CA LEU A 670 -3.70 -3.64 -3.85
C LEU A 670 -4.90 -4.01 -4.75
N PRO A 671 -5.70 -3.04 -5.20
CA PRO A 671 -6.65 -3.24 -6.29
C PRO A 671 -5.95 -3.75 -7.56
N ASP A 672 -6.66 -4.51 -8.39
CA ASP A 672 -6.09 -5.14 -9.59
C ASP A 672 -5.42 -4.14 -10.55
N PHE A 673 -5.98 -2.93 -10.67
CA PHE A 673 -5.42 -1.90 -11.53
C PHE A 673 -4.06 -1.35 -11.04
N LEU A 674 -3.74 -1.50 -9.75
CA LEU A 674 -2.44 -1.14 -9.17
C LEU A 674 -1.46 -2.31 -9.11
N LYS A 675 -1.93 -3.57 -9.09
CA LYS A 675 -1.06 -4.75 -9.13
C LYS A 675 -0.11 -4.74 -10.32
N VAL A 676 -0.55 -4.20 -11.46
CA VAL A 676 0.27 -4.06 -12.68
C VAL A 676 1.51 -3.19 -12.43
N ALA A 677 1.39 -2.13 -11.63
CA ALA A 677 2.53 -1.26 -11.30
C ALA A 677 3.56 -1.97 -10.39
N MET A 678 3.12 -2.99 -9.66
CA MET A 678 3.95 -3.85 -8.81
C MET A 678 4.29 -5.19 -9.47
N ALA A 679 4.15 -5.30 -10.80
CA ALA A 679 4.60 -6.47 -11.53
C ALA A 679 6.13 -6.59 -11.47
N GLY A 680 6.63 -7.80 -11.20
CA GLY A 680 8.07 -8.04 -10.98
C GLY A 680 8.53 -7.85 -9.53
N ASP A 681 7.57 -7.75 -8.60
CA ASP A 681 7.78 -7.71 -7.15
C ASP A 681 8.67 -6.54 -6.62
N PRO A 682 8.58 -5.31 -7.16
CA PRO A 682 9.34 -4.19 -6.62
C PRO A 682 8.84 -3.83 -5.23
N VAL A 683 9.74 -3.35 -4.36
CA VAL A 683 9.35 -2.77 -3.07
C VAL A 683 8.55 -1.48 -3.28
N THR A 684 8.87 -0.70 -4.31
CA THR A 684 8.28 0.61 -4.58
C THR A 684 8.05 0.81 -6.07
N ALA A 685 6.89 1.38 -6.44
CA ALA A 685 6.56 1.76 -7.81
C ALA A 685 5.95 3.17 -7.88
N ALA A 686 6.36 3.95 -8.89
CA ALA A 686 5.74 5.24 -9.18
C ALA A 686 4.43 5.03 -9.95
N VAL A 687 3.36 5.69 -9.49
CA VAL A 687 2.03 5.61 -10.10
C VAL A 687 1.48 7.01 -10.26
N ARG A 688 0.70 7.27 -11.32
CA ARG A 688 0.01 8.55 -11.52
C ARG A 688 -1.42 8.31 -11.94
N GLN A 689 -2.30 8.10 -10.96
CA GLN A 689 -3.69 7.77 -11.22
C GLN A 689 -4.62 8.48 -10.25
N PRO A 690 -5.68 9.14 -10.73
CA PRO A 690 -6.72 9.68 -9.86
C PRO A 690 -7.55 8.52 -9.29
N VAL A 691 -7.82 8.58 -8.00
CA VAL A 691 -8.55 7.56 -7.25
C VAL A 691 -9.60 8.18 -6.33
N VAL A 692 -10.64 7.40 -6.03
CA VAL A 692 -11.51 7.59 -4.87
C VAL A 692 -11.10 6.58 -3.82
N VAL A 693 -10.94 7.04 -2.59
CA VAL A 693 -10.55 6.19 -1.46
C VAL A 693 -11.64 6.24 -0.41
N ASP A 694 -12.15 5.07 -0.04
CA ASP A 694 -13.00 4.90 1.12
C ASP A 694 -12.21 4.19 2.21
N GLY A 695 -12.33 4.68 3.44
CA GLY A 695 -11.54 4.14 4.54
C GLY A 695 -11.83 4.79 5.87
N PHE A 696 -11.18 4.28 6.90
CA PHE A 696 -11.19 4.89 8.22
C PHE A 696 -10.10 5.95 8.30
N TYR A 697 -10.47 7.15 8.73
CA TYR A 697 -9.48 8.15 9.06
C TYR A 697 -8.77 7.74 10.35
N TYR A 698 -7.46 7.54 10.27
CA TYR A 698 -6.64 7.15 11.41
C TYR A 698 -6.25 8.40 12.20
N ARG A 699 -5.29 9.19 11.70
CA ARG A 699 -4.88 10.47 12.29
C ARG A 699 -4.10 11.34 11.31
N LEU A 700 -3.79 12.57 11.72
CA LEU A 700 -2.78 13.40 11.06
C LEU A 700 -1.41 13.01 11.64
N TRP A 701 -0.53 12.39 10.86
CA TRP A 701 0.77 11.95 11.36
C TRP A 701 1.90 12.82 10.80
N SER A 702 3.00 12.85 11.54
CA SER A 702 4.20 13.63 11.22
C SER A 702 5.29 12.68 10.75
N TYR A 703 5.85 12.92 9.56
CA TYR A 703 6.89 12.08 9.00
C TYR A 703 7.91 12.93 8.24
N GLU A 704 9.09 12.37 8.05
CA GLU A 704 10.16 13.04 7.32
C GLU A 704 10.04 12.73 5.82
N SER A 705 10.02 13.78 5.00
CA SER A 705 9.86 13.64 3.56
C SER A 705 11.06 14.17 2.79
N ASP A 706 11.17 13.75 1.53
CA ASP A 706 12.16 14.30 0.60
C ASP A 706 11.99 15.80 0.37
N LEU A 707 10.78 16.33 0.58
CA LEU A 707 10.51 17.76 0.47
C LEU A 707 10.96 18.50 1.73
N SER A 708 10.67 17.98 2.93
CA SER A 708 11.04 18.64 4.19
C SER A 708 12.55 18.78 4.33
N GLN A 709 13.31 17.75 3.97
CA GLN A 709 14.77 17.85 4.05
C GLN A 709 15.42 18.74 2.98
N ARG A 710 14.83 18.82 1.77
CA ARG A 710 15.36 19.71 0.71
C ARG A 710 15.18 21.18 1.05
N ALA A 711 14.17 21.50 1.85
CA ALA A 711 13.88 22.87 2.26
C ALA A 711 14.81 23.39 3.38
N GLN A 712 15.95 22.73 3.66
CA GLN A 712 17.00 23.15 4.60
C GLN A 712 16.42 23.72 5.91
N GLY A 713 15.93 22.83 6.76
CA GLY A 713 15.37 23.19 8.08
C GLY A 713 13.85 23.16 8.16
N SER A 714 13.13 22.54 7.22
CA SER A 714 11.67 22.37 7.34
C SER A 714 11.31 21.38 8.43
N SER A 715 10.26 21.73 9.17
CA SER A 715 9.52 20.85 10.08
C SER A 715 9.10 19.56 9.37
N ASN A 716 8.92 18.49 10.14
CA ASN A 716 8.36 17.23 9.64
C ASN A 716 7.07 17.49 8.86
N GLN A 717 6.87 16.76 7.76
CA GLN A 717 5.67 16.89 6.96
C GLN A 717 4.49 16.24 7.68
N LEU A 718 3.37 16.97 7.76
CA LEU A 718 2.10 16.42 8.22
C LEU A 718 1.35 15.81 7.02
N SER A 719 0.73 14.65 7.22
CA SER A 719 -0.13 14.01 6.21
C SER A 719 -1.33 13.34 6.89
N PRO A 720 -2.55 13.48 6.38
CA PRO A 720 -3.68 12.62 6.76
C PRO A 720 -3.34 11.16 6.47
N LEU A 721 -3.49 10.29 7.46
CA LEU A 721 -3.35 8.84 7.31
C LEU A 721 -4.74 8.19 7.28
N ILE A 722 -5.03 7.48 6.19
CA ILE A 722 -6.30 6.78 5.98
C ILE A 722 -6.01 5.29 5.80
N ILE A 723 -6.72 4.44 6.54
CA ILE A 723 -6.70 3.00 6.38
C ILE A 723 -7.86 2.64 5.45
N ALA A 724 -7.56 2.34 4.19
CA ALA A 724 -8.59 2.14 3.18
C ALA A 724 -9.28 0.78 3.32
N THR A 725 -10.58 0.78 3.04
CA THR A 725 -11.39 -0.41 2.81
C THR A 725 -11.48 -0.70 1.31
N SER A 726 -11.54 0.34 0.48
CA SER A 726 -11.61 0.23 -0.97
C SER A 726 -10.94 1.42 -1.65
N ILE A 727 -10.40 1.16 -2.84
CA ILE A 727 -9.83 2.18 -3.72
C ILE A 727 -10.32 1.92 -5.13
N ASP A 728 -11.01 2.91 -5.68
CA ASP A 728 -11.54 2.86 -7.03
C ASP A 728 -10.80 3.83 -7.94
N SER A 729 -10.50 3.40 -9.16
CA SER A 729 -9.93 4.30 -10.17
C SER A 729 -10.99 5.32 -10.63
N ARG A 730 -10.61 6.60 -10.68
CA ARG A 730 -11.42 7.65 -11.32
C ARG A 730 -11.19 7.77 -12.81
N LEU A 731 -10.26 7.00 -13.37
CA LEU A 731 -10.22 6.85 -14.80
C LEU A 731 -11.60 6.30 -15.19
N VAL A 732 -12.39 7.15 -15.86
CA VAL A 732 -13.54 6.65 -16.62
C VAL A 732 -12.98 5.47 -17.38
N PRO A 733 -13.51 4.25 -17.15
CA PRO A 733 -12.99 3.09 -17.84
C PRO A 733 -12.82 3.48 -19.29
N GLU A 734 -11.71 3.12 -19.93
CA GLU A 734 -11.61 3.13 -21.40
C GLU A 734 -12.64 2.17 -22.04
N GLY A 735 -13.80 1.96 -21.42
CA GLY A 735 -15.04 1.61 -22.09
C GLY A 735 -15.46 2.77 -22.96
N ASP A 736 -14.83 2.84 -24.14
CA ASP A 736 -15.35 3.38 -25.38
C ASP A 736 -16.63 4.22 -25.20
N PRO A 737 -16.51 5.46 -24.66
CA PRO A 737 -17.67 6.20 -24.18
C PRO A 737 -18.64 6.59 -25.30
N ILE A 738 -18.28 6.32 -26.56
CA ILE A 738 -19.11 6.52 -27.74
C ILE A 738 -18.92 5.38 -28.73
N GLY A 739 -18.89 4.11 -28.30
CA GLY A 739 -18.99 2.96 -29.21
C GLY A 739 -18.19 3.08 -30.52
N VAL A 740 -16.99 3.67 -30.47
CA VAL A 740 -16.13 3.93 -31.62
C VAL A 740 -15.72 2.60 -32.24
N GLY A 741 -15.62 1.54 -31.43
CA GLY A 741 -15.52 0.16 -31.91
C GLY A 741 -16.76 -0.27 -32.70
N ARG A 742 -17.97 0.03 -32.21
CA ARG A 742 -19.24 -0.29 -32.92
C ARG A 742 -19.42 0.56 -34.18
N ILE A 743 -19.02 1.83 -34.17
CA ILE A 743 -19.02 2.71 -35.35
C ILE A 743 -18.00 2.21 -36.36
N GLY A 744 -16.81 1.78 -35.92
CA GLY A 744 -15.80 1.15 -36.77
C GLY A 744 -16.31 -0.13 -37.43
N TRP A 745 -17.02 -0.99 -36.69
CA TRP A 745 -17.67 -2.18 -37.25
C TRP A 745 -18.83 -1.86 -38.19
N LEU A 746 -19.63 -0.82 -37.92
CA LEU A 746 -20.70 -0.37 -38.82
C LEU A 746 -20.14 0.21 -40.13
N VAL A 747 -19.08 1.01 -40.06
CA VAL A 747 -18.40 1.56 -41.25
C VAL A 747 -17.75 0.45 -42.06
N THR A 748 -17.06 -0.48 -41.40
CA THR A 748 -16.47 -1.64 -42.06
C THR A 748 -17.54 -2.51 -42.72
N GLY A 749 -18.65 -2.75 -42.02
CA GLY A 749 -19.82 -3.45 -42.55
C GLY A 749 -20.43 -2.76 -43.77
N ALA A 750 -20.58 -1.44 -43.73
CA ALA A 750 -21.10 -0.64 -44.84
C ALA A 750 -20.19 -0.68 -46.06
N ILE A 751 -18.86 -0.60 -45.87
CA ILE A 751 -17.88 -0.73 -46.95
C ILE A 751 -17.93 -2.12 -47.57
N LEU A 752 -18.01 -3.17 -46.74
CA LEU A 752 -18.07 -4.56 -47.21
C LEU A 752 -19.36 -4.82 -48.00
N LEU A 753 -20.48 -4.30 -47.50
CA LEU A 753 -21.78 -4.41 -48.16
C LEU A 753 -21.81 -3.62 -49.49
N GLY A 754 -21.18 -2.44 -49.53
CA GLY A 754 -20.97 -1.69 -50.77
C GLY A 754 -20.11 -2.43 -51.79
N ALA A 755 -19.02 -3.08 -51.35
CA ALA A 755 -18.17 -3.88 -52.22
C ALA A 755 -18.93 -5.10 -52.79
N VAL A 756 -19.73 -5.78 -51.97
CA VAL A 756 -20.59 -6.89 -52.42
C VAL A 756 -21.64 -6.39 -53.42
N ALA A 757 -22.29 -5.27 -53.16
CA ALA A 757 -23.27 -4.68 -54.06
C ALA A 757 -22.67 -4.36 -55.44
N ILE A 758 -21.45 -3.81 -55.48
CA ILE A 758 -20.71 -3.55 -56.73
C ILE A 758 -20.40 -4.84 -57.49
N ILE A 759 -20.00 -5.90 -56.78
CA ILE A 759 -19.72 -7.21 -57.39
C ILE A 759 -21.00 -7.81 -57.99
N VAL A 760 -22.11 -7.81 -57.23
CA VAL A 760 -23.41 -8.31 -57.68
C VAL A 760 -23.92 -7.52 -58.88
N TRP A 761 -23.82 -6.20 -58.85
CA TRP A 761 -24.19 -5.33 -59.96
C TRP A 761 -23.40 -5.65 -61.23
N ASN A 762 -22.07 -5.81 -61.11
CA ASN A 762 -21.22 -6.22 -62.24
C ASN A 762 -21.57 -7.62 -62.76
N MET A 763 -21.92 -8.56 -61.89
CA MET A 763 -22.37 -9.90 -62.31
C MET A 763 -23.70 -9.83 -63.06
N MET A 764 -24.64 -9.00 -62.62
CA MET A 764 -25.92 -8.81 -63.30
C MET A 764 -25.76 -8.14 -64.67
N ASN A 765 -24.93 -7.10 -64.78
CA ASN A 765 -24.69 -6.43 -66.06
C ASN A 765 -23.99 -7.33 -67.07
N ARG A 766 -23.03 -8.17 -66.63
CA ARG A 766 -22.40 -9.18 -67.50
C ARG A 766 -23.40 -10.19 -68.05
N ARG A 767 -24.48 -10.50 -67.32
CA ARG A 767 -25.54 -11.37 -67.83
C ARG A 767 -26.38 -10.67 -68.88
N ARG A 768 -26.70 -9.38 -68.69
CA ARG A 768 -27.44 -8.58 -69.68
C ARG A 768 -26.65 -8.37 -70.99
N ASP A 769 -25.35 -8.14 -70.90
CA ASP A 769 -24.50 -8.01 -72.10
C ASP A 769 -24.40 -9.31 -72.91
N ARG A 770 -24.45 -10.47 -72.24
CA ARG A 770 -24.51 -11.77 -72.94
C ARG A 770 -25.83 -11.98 -73.68
N VAL A 771 -26.93 -11.44 -73.16
CA VAL A 771 -28.25 -11.52 -73.82
C VAL A 771 -28.33 -10.51 -74.96
N ALA A 772 -27.81 -9.30 -74.79
CA ALA A 772 -27.78 -8.28 -75.85
C ALA A 772 -26.83 -8.65 -77.02
N GLY A 773 -25.79 -9.44 -76.76
CA GLY A 773 -24.90 -9.96 -77.81
C GLY A 773 -25.57 -10.94 -78.78
N LEU A 774 -26.69 -11.57 -78.39
CA LEU A 774 -27.46 -12.49 -79.23
C LEU A 774 -28.52 -11.78 -80.09
N SER A 775 -28.78 -10.50 -79.86
CA SER A 775 -29.75 -9.69 -80.61
C SER A 775 -29.12 -8.77 -81.66
N ARG A 776 -27.85 -8.95 -82.02
CA ARG A 776 -27.27 -8.21 -83.15
C ARG A 776 -27.85 -8.75 -84.45
N PRO A 777 -28.64 -7.98 -85.21
CA PRO A 777 -29.07 -8.39 -86.54
C PRO A 777 -27.83 -8.65 -87.40
N GLU A 778 -27.87 -9.74 -88.17
CA GLU A 778 -26.81 -10.09 -89.11
C GLU A 778 -26.48 -8.88 -90.00
N PRO A 779 -25.19 -8.62 -90.29
CA PRO A 779 -24.83 -7.60 -91.26
C PRO A 779 -25.47 -7.95 -92.59
N GLU A 780 -26.41 -7.10 -93.03
CA GLU A 780 -27.05 -7.16 -94.33
C GLU A 780 -25.96 -7.28 -95.40
N PHE A 781 -25.99 -8.43 -96.08
CA PHE A 781 -25.03 -8.81 -97.10
C PHE A 781 -25.28 -7.90 -98.31
N ASP A 782 -24.52 -6.81 -98.41
CA ASP A 782 -24.59 -5.86 -99.52
C ASP A 782 -24.04 -6.52 -100.80
N LEU A 783 -24.93 -7.19 -101.53
CA LEU A 783 -24.65 -7.93 -102.77
C LEU A 783 -24.27 -7.01 -103.95
N ASN A 784 -24.28 -5.69 -103.78
CA ASN A 784 -23.94 -4.74 -104.86
C ASN A 784 -22.46 -4.38 -104.97
N ARG A 785 -21.56 -5.09 -104.27
CA ARG A 785 -20.11 -4.84 -104.32
C ARG A 785 -19.27 -5.76 -105.21
N LEU A 786 -19.88 -6.62 -106.02
CA LEU A 786 -19.15 -7.38 -107.03
C LEU A 786 -19.09 -6.58 -108.34
N ASN A 787 -18.00 -5.82 -108.50
CA ASN A 787 -17.60 -5.27 -109.79
C ASN A 787 -16.97 -6.43 -110.60
N PRO A 788 -17.49 -6.77 -111.80
CA PRO A 788 -16.93 -7.82 -112.62
C PRO A 788 -15.81 -7.23 -113.48
N GLU A 789 -14.62 -7.09 -112.91
CA GLU A 789 -13.31 -7.02 -113.57
C GLU A 789 -12.28 -6.55 -112.51
N ASP A 790 -11.79 -7.52 -111.72
CA ASP A 790 -10.46 -7.56 -111.10
C ASP A 790 -10.16 -8.99 -110.62
#